data_AF-A0A2C8YXW8-F1
#
_entry.id   AF-A0A2C8YXW8-F1
#
_cell.length_a   1.000
_cell.length_b   1.000
_cell.length_c   1.000
_cell.angle_alpha   90.00
_cell.angle_beta   90.00
_cell.angle_gamma   90.00
#
_symmetry.space_group_name_H-M   'P 1'
#
loop_
_entity.id
_entity.type
_entity.pdbx_description
1 polymer ?
#
loop_
_entity_poly.entity_id
_entity_poly.type
_entity_poly.pdbx_seq_one_letter_code
_entity_poly.pdbx_strand_id
1 'polypeptide(L)'
;MPLTSPYGDIQDPSNPYVDPSNPGVDPSDPYNPGIGGDLSSGALPFGSSSSFAGQTNPIMSSSGMILPYSSGNIQPTSSAVNANSSSAGLKEYDDNHKAKATFLPKAGFYSNLTIEPPTPTKGGQIYCTFDGSFPTQGSQQITSAMQITKSTVVRCSEFVNGQPADTTTQTYFIGENVSMPVVALTVNHHDMFDSTDGLYATGPMNQLRCNNPNFNQMSMGGNQTDNNNSKCAEPCYKANFWCEDELPVHVEYFEKGSSTTEKTWEIDAGISLIGNWSRYKPKKSVAIKMDNDDYGDKVLKYSFFKTRPEAKKMKSFNLRNNGNRFWTDYIGDAMMTSLMEGTDVDYQRSLQVVVFYNGEYFGIHDLRERLNRSFVETNYGIDSKSINMINIKGNSAEASGTNGASATEYQQVANQITSGNFAGDNNQSYEQMKQKFNMNSFAQYMLAEFYFHNGDWPENNIRAWGGNGNPFKFVAFDTDHGFGFSPGISGFDVQSQNMFQWALGSATRDNSQQDGQQNPGQQQPGQGQFPGMGGWDIGGGWGFGGAKQGPAQMLNKLLDNNDFKRLFINNACILLDNYLTYENVQKKVQEMMAAIPASEQQRDQQRWPRNQGSFHWAPDGSDLIQYAQNRTQTVRQEMEQYFGLQNAVNVSINVSGSGSVTVDGMKLPKSNYQGKFYAGNDLLLQAVPSNGSVFTGWSDGSTENPRKFQLNGGSANITAQFK
;
A
#
# COMPACT_ATOMS: atom_id res chain seq x y z
N MET A 1 16.51 43.18 -5.54
CA MET A 1 16.25 43.02 -6.98
C MET A 1 15.06 42.07 -7.13
N PRO A 2 14.14 42.25 -8.09
CA PRO A 2 13.01 41.34 -8.24
C PRO A 2 13.49 40.00 -8.82
N LEU A 3 13.36 38.93 -8.05
CA LEU A 3 13.59 37.56 -8.52
C LEU A 3 12.37 37.11 -9.33
N THR A 4 12.52 37.03 -10.65
CA THR A 4 11.53 36.48 -11.58
C THR A 4 11.26 35.01 -11.30
N SER A 5 9.99 34.61 -11.30
CA SER A 5 9.58 33.21 -11.28
C SER A 5 10.05 32.51 -12.56
N PRO A 6 10.60 31.27 -12.50
CA PRO A 6 10.99 30.52 -13.70
C PRO A 6 9.83 29.76 -14.35
N TYR A 7 8.63 29.76 -13.75
CA TYR A 7 7.42 29.23 -14.39
C TYR A 7 6.81 30.30 -15.28
N GLY A 8 6.87 30.08 -16.59
CA GLY A 8 6.34 31.01 -17.58
C GLY A 8 4.82 31.14 -17.49
N ASP A 9 4.33 32.38 -17.56
CA ASP A 9 2.91 32.68 -17.67
C ASP A 9 2.32 32.02 -18.93
N ILE A 10 1.38 31.09 -18.75
CA ILE A 10 0.46 30.69 -19.81
C ILE A 10 -0.60 31.78 -19.92
N GLN A 11 -0.28 32.87 -20.62
CA GLN A 11 -1.29 33.76 -21.15
C GLN A 11 -1.89 33.14 -22.41
N ASP A 12 -3.19 32.85 -22.37
CA ASP A 12 -4.01 32.53 -23.53
C ASP A 12 -4.65 33.82 -24.09
N PRO A 13 -4.30 34.27 -25.31
CA PRO A 13 -5.05 35.27 -26.03
C PRO A 13 -6.05 34.61 -27.01
N SER A 14 -7.34 34.85 -26.74
CA SER A 14 -8.51 34.72 -27.64
C SER A 14 -9.25 33.38 -27.76
N ASN A 15 -10.33 33.25 -26.98
CA ASN A 15 -11.68 33.09 -27.55
C ASN A 15 -12.75 33.65 -26.58
N PRO A 16 -13.92 34.13 -27.05
CA PRO A 16 -14.86 34.88 -26.22
C PRO A 16 -15.80 33.99 -25.40
N TYR A 17 -16.33 34.59 -24.34
CA TYR A 17 -17.48 34.14 -23.56
C TYR A 17 -18.61 33.55 -24.43
N VAL A 18 -19.16 32.40 -24.02
CA VAL A 18 -20.46 31.89 -24.50
C VAL A 18 -21.37 31.67 -23.29
N ASP A 19 -22.60 32.16 -23.43
CA ASP A 19 -23.65 32.26 -22.41
C ASP A 19 -24.26 30.88 -22.04
N PRO A 20 -24.36 30.50 -20.75
CA PRO A 20 -24.93 29.23 -20.31
C PRO A 20 -26.47 29.25 -20.28
N SER A 21 -27.14 29.40 -21.43
CA SER A 21 -28.62 29.39 -21.48
C SER A 21 -29.28 28.88 -22.78
N ASN A 22 -28.94 27.70 -23.30
CA ASN A 22 -29.82 26.96 -24.23
C ASN A 22 -29.49 25.45 -24.33
N PRO A 23 -30.46 24.52 -24.22
CA PRO A 23 -30.20 23.08 -24.41
C PRO A 23 -30.27 22.69 -25.90
N GLY A 24 -29.11 22.38 -26.49
CA GLY A 24 -29.01 21.85 -27.86
C GLY A 24 -28.84 20.33 -27.87
N VAL A 25 -29.72 19.62 -28.58
CA VAL A 25 -29.67 18.16 -28.77
C VAL A 25 -28.64 17.81 -29.85
N ASP A 26 -27.68 16.93 -29.53
CA ASP A 26 -26.78 16.31 -30.53
C ASP A 26 -27.39 14.98 -31.02
N PRO A 27 -27.60 14.76 -32.33
CA PRO A 27 -28.17 13.52 -32.87
C PRO A 27 -27.23 12.30 -32.96
N SER A 28 -26.05 12.30 -32.31
CA SER A 28 -24.98 11.31 -32.57
C SER A 28 -24.56 10.41 -31.38
N ASP A 29 -25.40 10.22 -30.37
CA ASP A 29 -25.16 9.29 -29.24
C ASP A 29 -25.57 7.83 -29.58
N PRO A 30 -24.64 6.84 -29.52
CA PRO A 30 -24.94 5.43 -29.79
C PRO A 30 -25.22 4.56 -28.54
N TYR A 31 -25.39 5.10 -27.32
CA TYR A 31 -25.63 4.30 -26.09
C TYR A 31 -26.89 4.70 -25.30
N ASN A 32 -28.06 4.33 -25.81
CA ASN A 32 -29.33 4.34 -25.07
C ASN A 32 -29.88 2.90 -24.87
N PRO A 33 -29.92 2.35 -23.65
CA PRO A 33 -30.37 0.98 -23.41
C PRO A 33 -31.91 0.86 -23.41
N GLY A 34 -32.48 0.61 -24.58
CA GLY A 34 -33.89 0.27 -24.77
C GLY A 34 -34.20 -1.21 -24.50
N ILE A 35 -35.32 -1.48 -23.83
CA ILE A 35 -35.75 -2.82 -23.35
C ILE A 35 -36.41 -3.67 -24.45
N GLY A 36 -36.06 -4.97 -24.51
CA GLY A 36 -37.03 -6.06 -24.74
C GLY A 36 -36.85 -6.99 -25.96
N GLY A 37 -37.24 -8.27 -25.81
CA GLY A 37 -37.75 -9.09 -26.93
C GLY A 37 -37.05 -10.42 -27.24
N ASP A 38 -37.48 -11.47 -26.55
CA ASP A 38 -37.56 -12.93 -26.82
C ASP A 38 -37.36 -13.51 -28.27
N LEU A 39 -37.21 -14.86 -28.32
CA LEU A 39 -37.48 -15.83 -29.41
C LEU A 39 -36.31 -16.57 -30.15
N SER A 40 -35.89 -17.68 -29.54
CA SER A 40 -36.04 -19.07 -30.07
C SER A 40 -35.18 -19.67 -31.22
N SER A 41 -34.82 -20.94 -30.99
CA SER A 41 -34.72 -22.08 -31.94
C SER A 41 -33.44 -22.32 -32.77
N GLY A 42 -33.12 -23.62 -32.99
CA GLY A 42 -32.08 -24.12 -33.91
C GLY A 42 -31.23 -25.24 -33.32
N ALA A 43 -31.21 -26.44 -33.92
CA ALA A 43 -30.63 -27.64 -33.31
C ALA A 43 -29.84 -28.55 -34.29
N LEU A 44 -28.82 -29.25 -33.75
CA LEU A 44 -28.19 -30.50 -34.27
C LEU A 44 -27.37 -30.40 -35.59
N PRO A 45 -26.59 -31.44 -36.00
CA PRO A 45 -26.23 -32.71 -35.33
C PRO A 45 -24.71 -33.08 -35.29
N PHE A 46 -24.45 -34.25 -34.69
CA PHE A 46 -23.18 -34.98 -34.54
C PHE A 46 -22.56 -35.57 -35.82
N GLY A 47 -21.25 -35.87 -35.72
CA GLY A 47 -20.58 -37.05 -36.29
C GLY A 47 -19.07 -36.99 -35.98
N SER A 48 -18.27 -38.05 -35.83
CA SER A 48 -18.39 -39.49 -35.55
C SER A 48 -17.02 -40.11 -35.87
N SER A 49 -16.66 -41.23 -35.22
CA SER A 49 -15.67 -42.26 -35.63
C SER A 49 -14.20 -42.20 -35.11
N SER A 50 -13.87 -43.21 -34.28
CA SER A 50 -12.76 -44.21 -34.44
C SER A 50 -11.27 -43.78 -34.56
N SER A 51 -10.24 -44.54 -34.10
CA SER A 51 -10.06 -45.71 -33.19
C SER A 51 -8.56 -46.16 -33.18
N PHE A 52 -8.15 -47.08 -32.28
CA PHE A 52 -6.82 -47.76 -32.15
C PHE A 52 -5.66 -46.88 -31.61
N ALA A 53 -5.02 -47.19 -30.45
CA ALA A 53 -4.12 -48.30 -30.08
C ALA A 53 -2.66 -48.10 -30.59
N GLY A 54 -1.58 -48.34 -29.83
CA GLY A 54 -1.40 -48.81 -28.44
C GLY A 54 0.11 -48.95 -28.10
N GLN A 55 0.46 -49.67 -27.03
CA GLN A 55 1.84 -50.03 -26.58
C GLN A 55 2.72 -48.90 -25.99
N THR A 56 3.72 -49.11 -25.10
CA THR A 56 3.84 -49.81 -23.79
C THR A 56 5.31 -49.75 -23.31
N ASN A 57 5.56 -49.58 -22.00
CA ASN A 57 6.78 -49.95 -21.24
C ASN A 57 8.07 -49.07 -21.40
N PRO A 58 9.05 -49.13 -20.45
CA PRO A 58 8.88 -49.12 -18.99
C PRO A 58 9.95 -48.33 -18.17
N ILE A 59 9.54 -47.96 -16.95
CA ILE A 59 10.26 -47.89 -15.64
C ILE A 59 11.78 -48.20 -15.58
N MET A 60 12.55 -47.28 -14.95
CA MET A 60 13.68 -47.56 -14.02
C MET A 60 13.66 -46.47 -12.92
N SER A 61 13.25 -46.76 -11.68
CA SER A 61 13.93 -47.48 -10.58
C SER A 61 14.97 -46.65 -9.82
N SER A 62 14.68 -46.41 -8.55
CA SER A 62 15.45 -45.59 -7.60
C SER A 62 16.54 -46.36 -6.85
N SER A 63 17.55 -45.61 -6.38
CA SER A 63 18.42 -45.93 -5.24
C SER A 63 19.06 -44.61 -4.79
N GLY A 64 19.17 -44.23 -3.52
CA GLY A 64 18.90 -44.98 -2.28
C GLY A 64 20.11 -44.90 -1.37
N MET A 65 20.15 -43.93 -0.44
CA MET A 65 21.09 -43.94 0.68
C MET A 65 20.40 -43.48 1.97
N ILE A 66 20.55 -44.31 3.01
CA ILE A 66 20.08 -44.16 4.38
C ILE A 66 21.33 -43.99 5.26
N LEU A 67 21.23 -43.29 6.39
CA LEU A 67 21.91 -43.49 7.70
C LEU A 67 21.79 -42.19 8.54
N PRO A 68 21.86 -42.24 9.89
CA PRO A 68 20.93 -42.95 10.78
C PRO A 68 20.31 -42.01 11.85
N TYR A 69 19.18 -42.44 12.44
CA TYR A 69 18.55 -41.73 13.56
C TYR A 69 19.33 -41.91 14.88
N SER A 70 19.44 -40.84 15.67
CA SER A 70 19.88 -40.87 17.06
C SER A 70 18.75 -40.31 17.94
N SER A 71 18.24 -41.13 18.85
CA SER A 71 17.10 -40.81 19.71
C SER A 71 17.51 -39.94 20.91
N GLY A 72 16.98 -38.72 20.97
CA GLY A 72 17.03 -37.87 22.16
C GLY A 72 15.65 -37.30 22.48
N ASN A 73 15.15 -37.55 23.70
CA ASN A 73 13.88 -37.00 24.17
C ASN A 73 13.95 -35.46 24.22
N ILE A 74 13.10 -34.79 23.44
CA ILE A 74 12.80 -33.37 23.61
C ILE A 74 11.29 -33.24 23.77
N GLN A 75 10.85 -32.65 24.88
CA GLN A 75 9.43 -32.36 25.11
C GLN A 75 8.94 -31.30 24.12
N PRO A 76 7.70 -31.40 23.60
CA PRO A 76 7.14 -30.37 22.75
C PRO A 76 6.83 -29.10 23.56
N THR A 77 7.74 -28.13 23.53
CA THR A 77 7.45 -26.77 23.98
C THR A 77 6.54 -26.10 22.96
N SER A 78 5.31 -25.78 23.37
CA SER A 78 4.32 -25.10 22.54
C SER A 78 4.73 -23.65 22.26
N SER A 79 5.32 -23.40 21.09
CA SER A 79 5.61 -22.06 20.58
C SER A 79 4.34 -21.35 20.11
N ALA A 80 3.43 -21.08 21.05
CA ALA A 80 2.44 -20.02 20.86
C ALA A 80 3.16 -18.68 20.97
N VAL A 81 3.37 -18.00 19.85
CA VAL A 81 3.93 -16.64 19.83
C VAL A 81 2.88 -15.69 20.41
N ASN A 82 2.91 -15.53 21.74
CA ASN A 82 2.12 -14.54 22.43
C ASN A 82 2.57 -13.14 21.98
N ALA A 83 1.75 -12.50 21.14
CA ALA A 83 1.85 -11.06 20.85
C ALA A 83 1.41 -10.23 22.08
N ASN A 84 2.15 -10.37 23.19
CA ASN A 84 1.97 -9.55 24.37
C ASN A 84 2.58 -8.17 24.11
N SER A 85 1.73 -7.17 23.85
CA SER A 85 2.12 -5.76 23.80
C SER A 85 2.47 -5.26 25.21
N SER A 86 3.72 -5.47 25.62
CA SER A 86 4.25 -5.04 26.92
C SER A 86 4.56 -3.53 26.96
N SER A 87 3.55 -2.70 26.72
CA SER A 87 3.63 -1.23 26.84
C SER A 87 3.82 -0.73 28.28
N ALA A 88 3.69 -1.62 29.28
CA ALA A 88 3.72 -1.31 30.72
C ALA A 88 5.11 -0.98 31.32
N GLY A 89 6.15 -0.77 30.50
CA GLY A 89 7.53 -0.52 30.96
C GLY A 89 8.18 0.76 30.43
N LEU A 90 7.49 1.54 29.59
CA LEU A 90 8.08 2.73 28.97
C LEU A 90 7.95 3.94 29.90
N LYS A 91 9.07 4.37 30.48
CA LYS A 91 9.22 5.71 31.07
C LYS A 91 8.82 6.78 30.05
N GLU A 92 8.43 7.96 30.56
CA GLU A 92 8.37 9.16 29.74
C GLU A 92 9.76 9.40 29.12
N TYR A 93 9.82 9.39 27.78
CA TYR A 93 11.02 9.69 27.00
C TYR A 93 10.78 11.01 26.30
N ASP A 94 11.62 12.01 26.58
CA ASP A 94 11.50 13.35 26.02
C ASP A 94 11.50 13.37 24.48
N ASP A 95 10.53 14.12 23.95
CA ASP A 95 10.43 14.50 22.55
C ASP A 95 11.50 15.54 22.22
N ASN A 96 12.52 15.09 21.49
CA ASN A 96 13.80 15.79 21.32
C ASN A 96 14.11 16.22 19.87
N HIS A 97 13.10 16.31 18.99
CA HIS A 97 13.26 16.99 17.68
C HIS A 97 12.56 18.36 17.63
N LYS A 98 12.19 18.91 18.79
CA LYS A 98 11.68 20.28 18.94
C LYS A 98 12.58 21.29 18.24
N ALA A 99 12.01 22.42 17.86
CA ALA A 99 12.70 23.51 17.18
C ALA A 99 14.09 23.81 17.82
N LYS A 100 15.14 23.69 17.01
CA LYS A 100 16.53 24.02 17.33
C LYS A 100 16.63 25.51 17.65
N ALA A 101 17.63 25.88 18.46
CA ALA A 101 17.94 27.28 18.70
C ALA A 101 18.26 28.00 17.37
N THR A 102 17.88 29.27 17.27
CA THR A 102 18.06 30.06 16.05
C THR A 102 18.44 31.49 16.36
N PHE A 103 19.31 32.06 15.52
CA PHE A 103 19.68 33.48 15.50
C PHE A 103 18.89 34.26 14.42
N LEU A 104 17.93 33.62 13.76
CA LEU A 104 16.91 34.23 12.91
C LEU A 104 15.55 34.24 13.64
N PRO A 105 14.54 34.98 13.16
CA PRO A 105 13.15 34.76 13.55
C PRO A 105 12.73 33.28 13.41
N LYS A 106 11.78 32.82 14.22
CA LYS A 106 11.29 31.44 14.15
C LYS A 106 10.59 31.17 12.81
N ALA A 107 10.77 29.98 12.23
CA ALA A 107 9.94 29.52 11.12
C ALA A 107 8.45 29.50 11.50
N GLY A 108 7.58 29.81 10.54
CA GLY A 108 6.15 29.92 10.78
C GLY A 108 5.43 30.87 9.83
N PHE A 109 4.22 31.27 10.23
CA PHE A 109 3.26 31.99 9.41
C PHE A 109 3.16 33.46 9.82
N TYR A 110 3.26 34.35 8.84
CA TYR A 110 3.40 35.79 9.05
C TYR A 110 2.56 36.58 8.05
N SER A 111 2.01 37.73 8.47
CA SER A 111 1.42 38.71 7.55
C SER A 111 2.47 39.59 6.88
N ASN A 112 3.56 39.84 7.60
CA ASN A 112 4.81 40.45 7.14
C ASN A 112 5.93 40.01 8.10
N LEU A 113 7.18 40.02 7.62
CA LEU A 113 8.34 39.70 8.44
C LEU A 113 9.53 40.57 8.02
N THR A 114 10.25 41.09 9.01
CA THR A 114 11.54 41.75 8.83
C THR A 114 12.62 40.91 9.51
N ILE A 115 13.69 40.59 8.79
CA ILE A 115 14.89 39.96 9.33
C ILE A 115 15.91 41.06 9.58
N GLU A 116 16.20 41.32 10.85
CA GLU A 116 17.31 42.18 11.26
C GLU A 116 18.67 41.48 11.05
N PRO A 117 19.78 42.24 10.93
CA PRO A 117 21.13 41.67 10.82
C PRO A 117 21.40 40.67 11.95
N PRO A 118 21.67 39.38 11.66
CA PRO A 118 21.87 38.38 12.69
C PRO A 118 23.22 38.58 13.39
N THR A 119 23.23 38.45 14.72
CA THR A 119 24.44 38.62 15.54
C THR A 119 25.21 37.31 15.64
N PRO A 120 26.51 37.26 15.27
CA PRO A 120 27.37 36.09 15.48
C PRO A 120 27.47 35.69 16.96
N THR A 121 27.40 34.39 17.24
CA THR A 121 27.41 33.82 18.60
C THR A 121 28.68 33.03 18.92
N LYS A 122 29.44 32.63 17.90
CA LYS A 122 30.72 31.90 17.98
C LYS A 122 31.93 32.78 17.62
N GLY A 123 31.70 34.04 17.29
CA GLY A 123 32.75 35.01 16.89
C GLY A 123 33.12 34.94 15.40
N GLY A 124 32.27 34.33 14.58
CA GLY A 124 32.45 34.20 13.13
C GLY A 124 31.76 35.31 12.32
N GLN A 125 31.56 35.04 11.03
CA GLN A 125 30.70 35.85 10.14
C GLN A 125 29.52 35.00 9.66
N ILE A 126 28.32 35.59 9.62
CA ILE A 126 27.11 34.89 9.18
C ILE A 126 26.86 35.14 7.69
N TYR A 127 26.72 34.06 6.93
CA TYR A 127 26.37 34.08 5.52
C TYR A 127 25.09 33.28 5.27
N CYS A 128 24.28 33.69 4.29
CA CYS A 128 22.91 33.24 4.09
C CYS A 128 22.58 32.94 2.62
N THR A 129 21.63 32.03 2.43
CA THR A 129 21.04 31.60 1.15
C THR A 129 19.51 31.62 1.25
N PHE A 130 18.84 31.79 0.10
CA PHE A 130 17.39 31.99 -0.02
C PHE A 130 16.73 30.99 -0.99
N ASP A 131 17.52 30.02 -1.48
CA ASP A 131 17.20 29.03 -2.50
C ASP A 131 17.33 27.57 -1.97
N GLY A 132 17.49 27.41 -0.65
CA GLY A 132 17.67 26.13 0.00
C GLY A 132 19.04 25.46 -0.21
N SER A 133 19.99 26.11 -0.88
CA SER A 133 21.40 25.67 -0.90
C SER A 133 22.07 25.86 0.47
N PHE A 134 23.20 25.19 0.72
CA PHE A 134 24.00 25.47 1.93
C PHE A 134 24.83 26.75 1.74
N PRO A 135 24.85 27.68 2.71
CA PRO A 135 25.71 28.85 2.65
C PRO A 135 27.20 28.50 2.52
N THR A 136 27.93 29.37 1.84
CA THR A 136 29.39 29.36 1.74
C THR A 136 29.94 30.72 2.16
N GLN A 137 31.25 30.86 2.31
CA GLN A 137 31.89 32.16 2.54
C GLN A 137 31.70 33.17 1.38
N GLY A 138 31.21 32.73 0.22
CA GLY A 138 30.83 33.58 -0.91
C GLY A 138 29.34 33.92 -0.98
N SER A 139 28.51 33.40 -0.06
CA SER A 139 27.07 33.67 -0.02
C SER A 139 26.77 35.08 0.54
N GLN A 140 25.50 35.49 0.54
CA GLN A 140 25.11 36.85 0.94
C GLN A 140 25.16 37.05 2.46
N GLN A 141 25.59 38.23 2.93
CA GLN A 141 25.40 38.65 4.33
C GLN A 141 24.14 39.54 4.46
N ILE A 142 23.42 39.42 5.57
CA ILE A 142 22.32 40.33 5.94
C ILE A 142 22.90 41.43 6.81
N THR A 143 23.31 42.54 6.20
CA THR A 143 23.98 43.67 6.88
C THR A 143 23.04 44.84 7.22
N SER A 144 21.80 44.78 6.77
CA SER A 144 20.71 45.71 7.10
C SER A 144 19.36 44.97 7.14
N ALA A 145 18.36 45.59 7.78
CA ALA A 145 17.02 45.04 7.91
C ALA A 145 16.41 44.65 6.55
N MET A 146 16.02 43.39 6.40
CA MET A 146 15.49 42.82 5.16
C MET A 146 14.00 42.48 5.30
N GLN A 147 13.16 43.04 4.44
CA GLN A 147 11.73 42.68 4.38
C GLN A 147 11.53 41.38 3.60
N ILE A 148 10.82 40.43 4.20
CA ILE A 148 10.38 39.18 3.59
C ILE A 148 8.90 39.34 3.22
N THR A 149 8.65 39.55 1.92
CA THR A 149 7.32 39.90 1.37
C THR A 149 6.61 38.75 0.66
N LYS A 150 7.27 37.59 0.54
CA LYS A 150 6.71 36.35 -0.02
C LYS A 150 7.24 35.16 0.75
N SER A 151 6.50 34.05 0.74
CA SER A 151 6.96 32.79 1.33
C SER A 151 8.32 32.38 0.77
N THR A 152 9.24 32.03 1.65
CA THR A 152 10.65 31.75 1.30
C THR A 152 11.32 30.96 2.41
N VAL A 153 12.33 30.17 2.06
CA VAL A 153 13.32 29.70 3.04
C VAL A 153 14.44 30.72 3.21
N VAL A 154 14.95 30.83 4.44
CA VAL A 154 16.26 31.42 4.71
C VAL A 154 17.10 30.41 5.46
N ARG A 155 18.27 30.08 4.90
CA ARG A 155 19.30 29.30 5.60
C ARG A 155 20.51 30.18 5.83
N CYS A 156 21.03 30.21 7.05
CA CYS A 156 22.20 30.99 7.41
C CYS A 156 23.17 30.14 8.23
N SER A 157 24.48 30.32 8.00
CA SER A 157 25.55 29.63 8.71
C SER A 157 26.56 30.64 9.26
N GLU A 158 26.97 30.47 10.51
CA GLU A 158 28.08 31.22 11.10
C GLU A 158 29.40 30.53 10.78
N PHE A 159 30.30 31.20 10.07
CA PHE A 159 31.60 30.67 9.69
C PHE A 159 32.70 31.11 10.65
N VAL A 160 33.36 30.15 11.28
CA VAL A 160 34.54 30.35 12.14
C VAL A 160 35.72 29.62 11.50
N ASN A 161 36.85 30.31 11.33
CA ASN A 161 38.06 29.77 10.66
C ASN A 161 37.79 29.14 9.29
N GLY A 162 36.80 29.66 8.55
CA GLY A 162 36.42 29.16 7.22
C GLY A 162 35.51 27.93 7.20
N GLN A 163 35.07 27.43 8.36
CA GLN A 163 34.16 26.29 8.47
C GLN A 163 32.80 26.72 9.08
N PRO A 164 31.67 26.12 8.65
CA PRO A 164 30.37 26.38 9.28
C PRO A 164 30.37 25.81 10.71
N ALA A 165 30.21 26.69 11.70
CA ALA A 165 30.23 26.36 13.12
C ALA A 165 28.83 26.24 13.74
N ASP A 166 27.85 26.92 13.14
CA ASP A 166 26.42 26.83 13.48
C ASP A 166 25.62 27.09 12.20
N THR A 167 24.45 26.47 12.04
CA THR A 167 23.58 26.63 10.86
C THR A 167 22.12 26.54 11.26
N THR A 168 21.34 27.55 10.85
CA THR A 168 19.89 27.57 11.05
C THR A 168 19.18 27.64 9.70
N THR A 169 18.10 26.87 9.57
CA THR A 169 17.18 26.91 8.42
C THR A 169 15.80 27.27 8.96
N GLN A 170 15.13 28.23 8.34
CA GLN A 170 13.78 28.63 8.72
C GLN A 170 12.95 28.88 7.45
N THR A 171 11.80 28.20 7.32
CA THR A 171 10.80 28.55 6.30
C THR A 171 9.82 29.59 6.85
N TYR A 172 9.66 30.69 6.12
CA TYR A 172 8.67 31.72 6.42
C TYR A 172 7.53 31.65 5.41
N PHE A 173 6.31 31.59 5.91
CA PHE A 173 5.09 31.54 5.11
C PHE A 173 4.40 32.91 5.20
N ILE A 174 4.45 33.72 4.12
CA ILE A 174 3.95 35.10 4.13
C ILE A 174 2.57 35.16 3.47
N GLY A 175 1.56 35.58 4.24
CA GLY A 175 0.16 35.65 3.78
C GLY A 175 -0.52 34.28 3.62
N GLU A 176 0.13 33.20 4.03
CA GLU A 176 -0.35 31.83 3.94
C GLU A 176 -1.33 31.49 5.07
N ASN A 177 -2.45 30.85 4.72
CA ASN A 177 -3.44 30.35 5.66
C ASN A 177 -3.83 28.91 5.30
N VAL A 178 -3.25 27.95 6.02
CA VAL A 178 -3.39 26.51 5.80
C VAL A 178 -3.92 25.86 7.08
N SER A 179 -5.09 25.22 6.99
CA SER A 179 -5.75 24.52 8.11
C SER A 179 -5.54 23.00 8.11
N MET A 180 -4.45 22.56 7.48
CA MET A 180 -3.93 21.18 7.45
C MET A 180 -2.53 21.14 8.07
N PRO A 181 -2.00 19.95 8.47
CA PRO A 181 -0.60 19.84 8.82
C PRO A 181 0.30 20.20 7.63
N VAL A 182 1.40 20.91 7.88
CA VAL A 182 2.35 21.35 6.85
C VAL A 182 3.70 20.69 7.03
N VAL A 183 4.28 20.21 5.92
CA VAL A 183 5.68 19.79 5.83
C VAL A 183 6.42 20.80 4.94
N ALA A 184 7.42 21.49 5.49
CA ALA A 184 8.34 22.32 4.71
C ALA A 184 9.60 21.52 4.38
N LEU A 185 10.01 21.55 3.12
CA LEU A 185 11.19 20.86 2.61
C LEU A 185 12.16 21.90 2.05
N THR A 186 13.34 22.02 2.67
CA THR A 186 14.42 22.87 2.19
C THR A 186 15.50 22.02 1.52
N VAL A 187 15.63 22.17 0.21
CA VAL A 187 16.58 21.44 -0.65
C VAL A 187 17.26 22.42 -1.60
N ASN A 188 18.47 22.14 -2.05
CA ASN A 188 19.13 23.00 -3.03
C ASN A 188 18.25 23.13 -4.30
N HIS A 189 17.82 24.36 -4.62
CA HIS A 189 16.96 24.60 -5.78
C HIS A 189 17.61 24.14 -7.10
N HIS A 190 18.93 24.26 -7.24
CA HIS A 190 19.65 23.76 -8.41
C HIS A 190 19.49 22.24 -8.55
N ASP A 191 19.93 21.49 -7.54
CA ASP A 191 20.00 20.03 -7.57
C ASP A 191 18.62 19.36 -7.62
N MET A 192 17.58 20.06 -7.13
CA MET A 192 16.21 19.58 -7.16
C MET A 192 15.43 20.04 -8.39
N PHE A 193 15.50 21.32 -8.76
CA PHE A 193 14.54 21.94 -9.69
C PHE A 193 15.15 22.57 -10.95
N ASP A 194 16.49 22.64 -11.08
CA ASP A 194 17.08 23.16 -12.32
C ASP A 194 16.59 22.37 -13.56
N SER A 195 16.31 23.10 -14.63
CA SER A 195 15.70 22.55 -15.84
C SER A 195 16.59 21.57 -16.61
N THR A 196 17.90 21.57 -16.35
CA THR A 196 18.93 20.73 -16.94
C THR A 196 19.38 19.65 -15.96
N ASP A 197 19.78 20.03 -14.75
CA ASP A 197 20.46 19.12 -13.81
C ASP A 197 19.59 18.63 -12.65
N GLY A 198 18.47 19.31 -12.39
CA GLY A 198 17.61 19.10 -11.24
C GLY A 198 16.84 17.78 -11.26
N LEU A 199 16.75 17.12 -10.10
CA LEU A 199 16.14 15.79 -9.94
C LEU A 199 14.65 15.72 -10.33
N TYR A 200 13.87 16.80 -10.14
CA TYR A 200 12.45 16.87 -10.55
C TYR A 200 12.26 17.12 -12.06
N ALA A 201 13.29 17.56 -12.78
CA ALA A 201 13.18 18.06 -14.15
C ALA A 201 13.23 16.95 -15.21
N THR A 202 12.74 17.28 -16.41
CA THR A 202 12.93 16.44 -17.60
C THR A 202 14.40 16.37 -18.03
N GLY A 203 15.20 17.41 -17.76
CA GLY A 203 16.61 17.46 -18.15
C GLY A 203 16.86 17.46 -19.67
N PRO A 204 18.12 17.32 -20.10
CA PRO A 204 18.52 17.21 -21.50
C PRO A 204 18.34 15.77 -22.00
N MET A 205 17.18 15.48 -22.59
CA MET A 205 16.75 14.16 -23.12
C MET A 205 17.67 13.53 -24.19
N ASN A 206 18.74 14.20 -24.59
CA ASN A 206 19.76 13.70 -25.53
C ASN A 206 20.83 12.83 -24.85
N GLN A 207 20.90 12.80 -23.51
CA GLN A 207 21.85 11.98 -22.74
C GLN A 207 21.12 11.19 -21.66
N LEU A 208 21.70 10.06 -21.23
CA LEU A 208 21.27 9.35 -20.02
C LEU A 208 22.04 9.94 -18.83
N ARG A 209 21.40 10.81 -18.05
CA ARG A 209 21.98 11.32 -16.79
C ARG A 209 22.23 10.17 -15.79
N CYS A 210 21.33 9.19 -15.78
CA CYS A 210 21.37 8.06 -14.85
C CYS A 210 21.14 6.75 -15.58
N ASN A 211 21.96 5.75 -15.24
CA ASN A 211 21.94 4.43 -15.84
C ASN A 211 21.06 3.49 -14.99
N ASN A 212 19.73 3.57 -15.13
CA ASN A 212 18.83 2.66 -14.41
C ASN A 212 18.72 1.31 -15.14
N PRO A 213 19.32 0.21 -14.63
CA PRO A 213 19.38 -1.06 -15.34
C PRO A 213 17.99 -1.68 -15.59
N ASN A 214 16.97 -1.30 -14.82
CA ASN A 214 15.60 -1.76 -14.98
C ASN A 214 14.92 -1.21 -16.25
N PHE A 215 15.42 -0.10 -16.82
CA PHE A 215 14.77 0.61 -17.93
C PHE A 215 15.65 0.78 -19.17
N ASN A 216 16.95 0.48 -19.08
CA ASN A 216 17.92 0.54 -20.18
C ASN A 216 17.59 -0.31 -21.43
N GLN A 217 16.58 -1.20 -21.37
CA GLN A 217 16.17 -2.06 -22.49
C GLN A 217 14.82 -1.66 -23.12
N MET A 218 14.10 -0.66 -22.58
CA MET A 218 12.74 -0.33 -23.04
C MET A 218 12.71 0.73 -24.14
N SER A 219 13.01 0.32 -25.37
CA SER A 219 12.64 1.05 -26.59
C SER A 219 11.22 0.69 -27.03
N MET A 220 10.22 1.06 -26.23
CA MET A 220 8.80 0.85 -26.58
C MET A 220 8.24 2.06 -27.32
N GLY A 221 7.94 1.90 -28.61
CA GLY A 221 7.13 2.84 -29.37
C GLY A 221 5.65 2.62 -29.08
N GLY A 222 5.05 3.48 -28.26
CA GLY A 222 3.60 3.59 -28.06
C GLY A 222 3.12 4.96 -28.52
N ASN A 223 1.90 5.03 -29.08
CA ASN A 223 1.34 6.29 -29.56
C ASN A 223 1.15 7.28 -28.40
N GLN A 224 1.71 8.47 -28.54
CA GLN A 224 1.79 9.47 -27.47
C GLN A 224 0.45 10.20 -27.30
N THR A 225 -0.26 9.97 -26.20
CA THR A 225 -1.43 10.78 -25.80
C THR A 225 -1.49 11.06 -24.30
N ASP A 226 -0.35 11.47 -23.70
CA ASP A 226 -0.35 12.37 -22.55
C ASP A 226 0.49 13.60 -22.92
N ASN A 227 -0.15 14.77 -22.92
CA ASN A 227 0.41 16.06 -23.32
C ASN A 227 1.06 16.84 -22.17
N ASN A 228 1.08 16.29 -20.95
CA ASN A 228 1.59 16.98 -19.74
C ASN A 228 3.12 17.18 -19.70
N ASN A 229 3.88 16.70 -20.68
CA ASN A 229 5.31 17.00 -20.83
C ASN A 229 5.68 17.17 -22.30
N SER A 230 5.71 18.42 -22.79
CA SER A 230 6.00 18.76 -24.19
C SER A 230 7.39 18.31 -24.69
N LYS A 231 8.28 17.87 -23.79
CA LYS A 231 9.62 17.37 -24.12
C LYS A 231 9.69 15.86 -24.38
N CYS A 232 8.68 15.08 -23.97
CA CYS A 232 8.70 13.62 -24.06
C CYS A 232 7.36 12.99 -23.66
N ALA A 233 6.98 11.89 -24.31
CA ALA A 233 5.86 11.08 -23.84
C ALA A 233 6.20 10.27 -22.59
N GLU A 234 5.14 9.86 -21.89
CA GLU A 234 5.18 8.85 -20.84
C GLU A 234 5.95 7.59 -21.31
N PRO A 235 6.82 7.00 -20.47
CA PRO A 235 7.21 7.43 -19.12
C PRO A 235 8.45 8.34 -19.08
N CYS A 236 8.98 8.75 -20.25
CA CYS A 236 10.10 9.68 -20.37
C CYS A 236 11.41 9.18 -19.69
N TYR A 237 11.77 7.92 -19.92
CA TYR A 237 12.87 7.20 -19.22
C TYR A 237 14.26 7.87 -19.15
N LYS A 238 14.57 8.84 -20.02
CA LYS A 238 15.86 9.56 -19.98
C LYS A 238 15.88 10.76 -19.03
N ALA A 239 14.74 11.13 -18.47
CA ALA A 239 14.63 12.29 -17.60
C ALA A 239 15.35 12.12 -16.27
N ASN A 240 15.79 13.24 -15.68
CA ASN A 240 16.45 13.26 -14.36
C ASN A 240 15.55 12.63 -13.28
N PHE A 241 14.24 12.77 -13.41
CA PHE A 241 13.28 12.14 -12.48
C PHE A 241 13.22 10.61 -12.56
N TRP A 242 14.12 9.93 -13.30
CA TRP A 242 14.38 8.48 -13.24
C TRP A 242 15.64 8.10 -12.45
N CYS A 243 16.42 9.08 -11.99
CA CYS A 243 17.57 8.88 -11.13
C CYS A 243 17.17 8.38 -9.74
N GLU A 244 18.06 7.61 -9.11
CA GLU A 244 17.89 7.08 -7.74
C GLU A 244 18.66 7.90 -6.69
N ASP A 245 19.06 9.12 -7.06
CA ASP A 245 19.82 10.05 -6.23
C ASP A 245 19.11 10.34 -4.90
N GLU A 246 19.92 10.64 -3.89
CA GLU A 246 19.50 11.17 -2.60
C GLU A 246 20.14 12.55 -2.40
N LEU A 247 19.31 13.57 -2.19
CA LEU A 247 19.76 14.92 -1.91
C LEU A 247 19.62 15.21 -0.41
N PRO A 248 20.49 16.04 0.18
CA PRO A 248 20.25 16.56 1.53
C PRO A 248 18.99 17.44 1.55
N VAL A 249 18.14 17.24 2.55
CA VAL A 249 16.95 18.06 2.81
C VAL A 249 16.89 18.42 4.30
N HIS A 250 16.46 19.65 4.59
CA HIS A 250 16.02 20.04 5.92
C HIS A 250 14.49 20.04 5.95
N VAL A 251 13.90 19.34 6.91
CA VAL A 251 12.45 19.12 7.01
C VAL A 251 11.90 19.77 8.26
N GLU A 252 10.90 20.61 8.12
CA GLU A 252 10.17 21.26 9.22
C GLU A 252 8.70 20.84 9.19
N TYR A 253 8.09 20.61 10.36
CA TYR A 253 6.68 20.19 10.44
C TYR A 253 5.87 21.10 11.35
N PHE A 254 4.65 21.40 10.92
CA PHE A 254 3.70 22.26 11.63
C PHE A 254 2.37 21.51 11.72
N GLU A 255 2.14 20.81 12.85
CA GLU A 255 0.99 19.90 13.02
C GLU A 255 -0.37 20.57 12.74
N LYS A 256 -0.50 21.87 13.02
CA LYS A 256 -1.76 22.63 12.92
C LYS A 256 -1.71 23.73 11.86
N GLY A 257 -0.81 23.60 10.88
CA GLY A 257 -0.61 24.57 9.81
C GLY A 257 -0.44 25.99 10.36
N SER A 258 -1.20 26.95 9.85
CA SER A 258 -1.12 28.37 10.23
C SER A 258 -1.58 28.69 11.65
N SER A 259 -2.20 27.75 12.37
CA SER A 259 -2.46 27.89 13.82
C SER A 259 -1.24 27.55 14.69
N THR A 260 -0.10 27.21 14.09
CA THR A 260 1.13 26.82 14.79
C THR A 260 2.05 28.03 14.96
N THR A 261 2.52 28.30 16.19
CA THR A 261 3.40 29.45 16.51
C THR A 261 4.89 29.17 16.35
N GLU A 262 5.29 27.91 16.26
CA GLU A 262 6.66 27.43 16.00
C GLU A 262 6.61 26.00 15.46
N LYS A 263 7.58 25.58 14.65
CA LYS A 263 7.64 24.21 14.13
C LYS A 263 7.58 23.16 15.25
N THR A 264 6.71 22.17 15.08
CA THR A 264 6.50 21.03 15.99
C THR A 264 7.78 20.23 16.14
N TRP A 265 8.46 19.97 15.01
CA TRP A 265 9.80 19.42 14.98
C TRP A 265 10.55 19.85 13.71
N GLU A 266 11.87 19.67 13.73
CA GLU A 266 12.73 19.77 12.54
C GLU A 266 13.75 18.62 12.50
N ILE A 267 14.16 18.21 11.31
CA ILE A 267 15.20 17.18 11.11
C ILE A 267 15.92 17.37 9.78
N ASP A 268 17.22 17.09 9.76
CA ASP A 268 18.03 17.00 8.55
C ASP A 268 18.01 15.54 8.06
N ALA A 269 17.81 15.33 6.76
CA ALA A 269 17.47 14.02 6.19
C ALA A 269 17.89 13.92 4.71
N GLY A 270 17.73 12.73 4.13
CA GLY A 270 17.84 12.49 2.70
C GLY A 270 16.47 12.55 2.02
N ILE A 271 16.41 13.14 0.82
CA ILE A 271 15.24 13.11 -0.06
C ILE A 271 15.56 12.40 -1.38
N SER A 272 14.72 11.42 -1.75
CA SER A 272 14.76 10.76 -3.06
C SER A 272 13.37 10.70 -3.68
N LEU A 273 13.31 10.79 -5.01
CA LEU A 273 12.10 10.46 -5.76
C LEU A 273 11.71 8.97 -5.60
N ILE A 274 10.41 8.69 -5.55
CA ILE A 274 9.89 7.32 -5.44
C ILE A 274 8.71 7.07 -6.37
N GLY A 275 8.32 5.79 -6.46
CA GLY A 275 7.33 5.30 -7.42
C GLY A 275 8.00 4.79 -8.69
N ASN A 276 7.19 4.14 -9.53
CA ASN A 276 7.58 3.72 -10.86
C ASN A 276 6.93 4.68 -11.89
N TRP A 277 5.87 4.28 -12.59
CA TRP A 277 5.10 5.13 -13.50
C TRP A 277 4.72 6.50 -12.91
N SER A 278 4.37 6.60 -11.63
CA SER A 278 4.04 7.88 -11.00
C SER A 278 5.18 8.93 -11.01
N ARG A 279 6.42 8.58 -11.39
CA ARG A 279 7.56 9.50 -11.53
C ARG A 279 7.44 10.49 -12.70
N TYR A 280 6.63 10.26 -13.74
CA TYR A 280 6.46 11.28 -14.80
C TYR A 280 5.42 12.36 -14.45
N LYS A 281 4.49 12.09 -13.52
CA LYS A 281 3.41 13.03 -13.13
C LYS A 281 3.99 14.37 -12.65
N PRO A 282 3.35 15.53 -12.90
CA PRO A 282 3.92 16.84 -12.57
C PRO A 282 4.27 16.98 -11.07
N LYS A 283 3.32 16.68 -10.16
CA LYS A 283 3.58 16.49 -8.72
C LYS A 283 4.21 15.12 -8.51
N LYS A 284 5.46 15.05 -8.02
CA LYS A 284 6.19 13.78 -7.80
C LYS A 284 6.02 13.26 -6.37
N SER A 285 6.12 11.94 -6.19
CA SER A 285 6.26 11.33 -4.86
C SER A 285 7.73 11.33 -4.40
N VAL A 286 7.98 11.57 -3.12
CA VAL A 286 9.31 11.48 -2.49
C VAL A 286 9.32 10.59 -1.24
N ALA A 287 10.49 10.06 -0.90
CA ALA A 287 10.78 9.52 0.42
C ALA A 287 11.74 10.45 1.16
N ILE A 288 11.42 10.71 2.43
CA ILE A 288 12.31 11.30 3.41
C ILE A 288 12.94 10.15 4.20
N LYS A 289 14.27 10.14 4.33
CA LYS A 289 15.03 9.05 4.95
C LYS A 289 16.06 9.58 5.95
N MET A 290 16.22 8.87 7.07
CA MET A 290 17.16 9.19 8.14
C MET A 290 18.23 8.08 8.29
N ASP A 291 18.45 7.27 7.25
CA ASP A 291 19.37 6.12 7.29
C ASP A 291 20.80 6.41 6.84
N ASN A 292 21.08 7.62 6.33
CA ASN A 292 22.42 8.11 6.00
C ASN A 292 23.07 8.82 7.20
N ASP A 293 24.33 8.47 7.49
CA ASP A 293 25.15 9.00 8.57
C ASP A 293 25.48 10.49 8.42
N ASP A 294 25.46 11.02 7.19
CA ASP A 294 25.78 12.42 6.88
C ASP A 294 24.75 13.44 7.41
N TYR A 295 23.53 12.99 7.75
CA TYR A 295 22.43 13.86 8.19
C TYR A 295 22.22 13.92 9.72
N GLY A 296 23.05 13.20 10.49
CA GLY A 296 23.04 13.25 11.95
C GLY A 296 21.97 12.35 12.60
N ASP A 297 20.77 12.86 12.81
CA ASP A 297 19.72 12.17 13.59
C ASP A 297 19.06 11.04 12.80
N LYS A 298 19.36 9.78 13.18
CA LYS A 298 18.93 8.60 12.40
C LYS A 298 17.49 8.12 12.66
N VAL A 299 16.75 8.79 13.54
CA VAL A 299 15.40 8.40 13.97
C VAL A 299 14.60 9.62 14.40
N LEU A 300 13.57 9.99 13.65
CA LEU A 300 12.57 10.96 14.11
C LEU A 300 11.74 10.33 15.25
N LYS A 301 11.72 10.99 16.41
CA LYS A 301 11.00 10.55 17.62
C LYS A 301 9.60 11.18 17.70
N TYR A 302 8.77 10.95 16.70
CA TYR A 302 7.43 11.53 16.60
C TYR A 302 6.40 10.47 16.20
N SER A 303 5.15 10.63 16.62
CA SER A 303 4.03 9.76 16.25
C SER A 303 3.02 10.55 15.43
N PHE A 304 2.97 10.30 14.12
CA PHE A 304 2.06 10.99 13.18
C PHE A 304 0.63 10.46 13.26
N PHE A 305 0.49 9.14 13.50
CA PHE A 305 -0.76 8.44 13.24
C PHE A 305 -1.46 8.10 14.55
N LYS A 306 -2.57 8.79 14.82
CA LYS A 306 -3.36 8.63 16.05
C LYS A 306 -3.91 7.22 16.29
N THR A 307 -3.92 6.33 15.29
CA THR A 307 -4.33 4.93 15.45
C THR A 307 -3.21 4.01 15.97
N ARG A 308 -1.94 4.45 15.96
CA ARG A 308 -0.80 3.78 16.61
C ARG A 308 0.08 4.76 17.40
N PRO A 309 -0.40 5.28 18.55
CA PRO A 309 0.38 6.18 19.42
C PRO A 309 1.63 5.53 20.04
N GLU A 310 1.78 4.21 19.96
CA GLU A 310 2.97 3.45 20.32
C GLU A 310 4.09 3.51 19.27
N ALA A 311 3.77 3.80 18.00
CA ALA A 311 4.75 4.03 16.94
C ALA A 311 5.38 5.42 17.11
N LYS A 312 6.39 5.50 17.99
CA LYS A 312 7.07 6.74 18.44
C LYS A 312 8.47 6.96 17.83
N LYS A 313 8.85 6.17 16.84
CA LYS A 313 10.16 6.22 16.16
C LYS A 313 9.94 5.96 14.68
N MET A 314 10.47 6.81 13.81
CA MET A 314 10.43 6.58 12.37
C MET A 314 11.78 6.92 11.72
N LYS A 315 12.28 6.02 10.87
CA LYS A 315 13.55 6.18 10.12
C LYS A 315 13.35 6.67 8.69
N SER A 316 12.10 6.69 8.22
CA SER A 316 11.75 7.11 6.87
C SER A 316 10.24 7.18 6.70
N PHE A 317 9.75 8.17 5.97
CA PHE A 317 8.35 8.25 5.53
C PHE A 317 8.28 8.67 4.05
N ASN A 318 7.14 8.43 3.41
CA ASN A 318 6.90 8.88 2.05
C ASN A 318 5.95 10.09 2.06
N LEU A 319 6.11 11.00 1.10
CA LEU A 319 5.11 12.00 0.71
C LEU A 319 4.64 11.63 -0.70
N ARG A 320 3.47 10.99 -0.80
CA ARG A 320 2.93 10.47 -2.07
C ARG A 320 2.04 11.48 -2.79
N ASN A 321 2.08 11.41 -4.12
CA ASN A 321 1.21 12.13 -5.05
C ASN A 321 -0.09 11.36 -5.40
N ASN A 322 -0.40 10.29 -4.67
CA ASN A 322 -1.50 9.33 -4.90
C ASN A 322 -1.33 8.38 -6.09
N GLY A 323 -0.13 8.24 -6.66
CA GLY A 323 0.14 7.18 -7.65
C GLY A 323 -0.64 7.38 -8.96
N ASN A 324 -1.34 6.35 -9.43
CA ASN A 324 -2.20 6.45 -10.60
C ASN A 324 -3.44 7.31 -10.34
N ARG A 325 -3.92 7.36 -9.08
CA ARG A 325 -5.02 8.23 -8.61
C ARG A 325 -4.66 9.72 -8.50
N PHE A 326 -3.44 10.13 -8.90
CA PHE A 326 -3.06 11.55 -8.97
C PHE A 326 -4.04 12.40 -9.80
N TRP A 327 -4.67 11.84 -10.83
CA TRP A 327 -5.65 12.56 -11.65
C TRP A 327 -7.10 12.49 -11.14
N THR A 328 -7.41 11.65 -10.15
CA THR A 328 -8.78 11.37 -9.69
C THR A 328 -9.07 11.95 -8.30
N ASP A 329 -8.54 11.32 -7.26
CA ASP A 329 -8.95 11.53 -5.87
C ASP A 329 -7.75 11.80 -4.95
N TYR A 330 -7.98 11.79 -3.64
CA TYR A 330 -6.97 12.04 -2.62
C TYR A 330 -6.67 10.85 -1.70
N ILE A 331 -7.50 9.80 -1.73
CA ILE A 331 -7.64 8.90 -0.58
C ILE A 331 -7.87 7.43 -0.94
N GLY A 332 -8.20 7.04 -2.17
CA GLY A 332 -8.68 5.69 -2.49
C GLY A 332 -7.76 4.57 -2.00
N ASP A 333 -6.47 4.66 -2.34
CA ASP A 333 -5.42 3.73 -1.90
C ASP A 333 -5.17 3.74 -0.37
N ALA A 334 -5.41 4.87 0.30
CA ALA A 334 -5.31 4.96 1.76
C ALA A 334 -6.55 4.38 2.45
N MET A 335 -7.72 4.69 1.92
CA MET A 335 -9.02 4.26 2.39
C MET A 335 -9.13 2.73 2.35
N MET A 336 -8.90 2.11 1.18
CA MET A 336 -8.97 0.65 1.00
C MET A 336 -8.09 -0.08 2.00
N THR A 337 -6.79 0.24 2.02
CA THR A 337 -5.83 -0.40 2.92
C THR A 337 -6.15 -0.17 4.41
N SER A 338 -6.75 0.97 4.78
CA SER A 338 -7.16 1.27 6.17
C SER A 338 -8.38 0.50 6.68
N LEU A 339 -9.15 -0.18 5.81
CA LEU A 339 -10.26 -1.05 6.21
C LEU A 339 -9.78 -2.24 7.05
N MET A 340 -8.49 -2.61 6.92
CA MET A 340 -7.85 -3.71 7.63
C MET A 340 -7.29 -3.32 9.01
N GLU A 341 -7.52 -2.09 9.49
CA GLU A 341 -7.09 -1.68 10.84
C GLU A 341 -7.74 -2.55 11.92
N GLY A 342 -6.91 -3.15 12.78
CA GLY A 342 -7.34 -4.13 13.79
C GLY A 342 -7.42 -5.59 13.33
N THR A 343 -6.93 -5.91 12.13
CA THR A 343 -6.79 -7.30 11.61
C THR A 343 -5.34 -7.79 11.67
N ASP A 344 -5.07 -9.03 11.19
CA ASP A 344 -3.72 -9.56 10.99
C ASP A 344 -3.07 -9.14 9.67
N VAL A 345 -3.66 -8.24 8.88
CA VAL A 345 -3.04 -7.65 7.69
C VAL A 345 -2.40 -6.31 8.06
N ASP A 346 -1.11 -6.16 7.77
CA ASP A 346 -0.46 -4.84 7.91
C ASP A 346 -0.82 -3.94 6.73
N TYR A 347 -0.70 -2.63 6.92
CA TYR A 347 -0.87 -1.63 5.87
C TYR A 347 -0.09 -0.36 6.21
N GLN A 348 0.06 0.55 5.24
CA GLN A 348 0.67 1.86 5.44
C GLN A 348 -0.36 2.86 5.99
N ARG A 349 -0.17 3.41 7.19
CA ARG A 349 -0.97 4.57 7.62
C ARG A 349 -0.73 5.78 6.74
N SER A 350 -1.73 6.66 6.70
CA SER A 350 -1.85 7.84 5.84
C SER A 350 -2.21 9.05 6.70
N LEU A 351 -1.66 10.20 6.31
CA LEU A 351 -2.01 11.52 6.84
C LEU A 351 -1.85 12.54 5.71
N GLN A 352 -2.93 13.20 5.31
CA GLN A 352 -2.87 14.23 4.28
C GLN A 352 -2.21 15.50 4.85
N VAL A 353 -1.21 16.00 4.14
CA VAL A 353 -0.42 17.18 4.52
C VAL A 353 -0.24 18.11 3.33
N VAL A 354 -0.06 19.40 3.57
CA VAL A 354 0.39 20.34 2.55
C VAL A 354 1.92 20.38 2.56
N VAL A 355 2.56 20.28 1.39
CA VAL A 355 4.03 20.23 1.28
C VAL A 355 4.56 21.46 0.56
N PHE A 356 5.38 22.26 1.23
CA PHE A 356 6.09 23.37 0.61
C PHE A 356 7.54 22.99 0.30
N TYR A 357 8.07 23.41 -0.86
CA TYR A 357 9.50 23.32 -1.18
C TYR A 357 10.12 24.71 -1.22
N ASN A 358 11.14 24.98 -0.40
CA ASN A 358 11.83 26.28 -0.30
C ASN A 358 10.89 27.50 -0.08
N GLY A 359 9.71 27.27 0.51
CA GLY A 359 8.64 28.27 0.68
C GLY A 359 7.58 28.30 -0.43
N GLU A 360 7.66 27.44 -1.46
CA GLU A 360 6.70 27.38 -2.57
C GLU A 360 5.64 26.26 -2.37
N TYR A 361 4.36 26.57 -2.58
CA TYR A 361 3.19 25.81 -2.06
C TYR A 361 3.12 24.29 -2.29
N PHE A 362 3.55 23.81 -3.47
CA PHE A 362 3.60 22.41 -3.93
C PHE A 362 2.41 21.42 -3.73
N GLY A 363 1.37 21.72 -2.96
CA GLY A 363 0.10 21.00 -2.92
C GLY A 363 -0.03 19.88 -1.87
N ILE A 364 -1.21 19.25 -1.86
CA ILE A 364 -1.57 18.18 -0.91
C ILE A 364 -0.79 16.91 -1.27
N HIS A 365 -0.14 16.30 -0.29
CA HIS A 365 0.49 14.99 -0.39
C HIS A 365 -0.04 14.05 0.70
N ASP A 366 0.04 12.75 0.42
CA ASP A 366 -0.27 11.68 1.36
C ASP A 366 1.02 11.26 2.11
N LEU A 367 1.14 11.65 3.38
CA LEU A 367 2.23 11.23 4.26
C LEU A 367 1.99 9.78 4.71
N ARG A 368 2.80 8.86 4.19
CA ARG A 368 2.69 7.41 4.45
C ARG A 368 3.86 6.86 5.26
N GLU A 369 3.56 5.86 6.09
CA GLU A 369 4.58 4.90 6.55
C GLU A 369 5.32 4.29 5.33
N ARG A 370 6.63 4.03 5.43
CA ARG A 370 7.41 3.44 4.32
C ARG A 370 7.60 1.95 4.55
N LEU A 371 7.11 1.10 3.64
CA LEU A 371 7.30 -0.36 3.70
C LEU A 371 8.74 -0.75 3.37
N ASN A 372 9.56 -0.82 4.41
CA ASN A 372 10.94 -1.33 4.42
C ASN A 372 11.17 -2.10 5.73
N ARG A 373 12.43 -2.50 6.01
CA ARG A 373 12.77 -3.19 7.26
C ARG A 373 12.48 -2.34 8.52
N SER A 374 12.57 -1.02 8.42
CA SER A 374 12.28 -0.08 9.50
C SER A 374 10.79 0.03 9.86
N PHE A 375 9.87 -0.31 8.94
CA PHE A 375 8.43 -0.42 9.25
C PHE A 375 8.17 -1.43 10.36
N VAL A 376 8.82 -2.59 10.29
CA VAL A 376 8.64 -3.68 11.26
C VAL A 376 9.26 -3.29 12.61
N GLU A 377 10.43 -2.66 12.61
CA GLU A 377 11.05 -2.11 13.83
C GLU A 377 10.17 -1.05 14.50
N THR A 378 9.55 -0.18 13.70
CA THR A 378 8.63 0.89 14.16
C THR A 378 7.36 0.32 14.80
N ASN A 379 6.77 -0.71 14.19
CA ASN A 379 5.44 -1.21 14.55
C ASN A 379 5.44 -2.44 15.48
N TYR A 380 6.54 -3.21 15.51
CA TYR A 380 6.66 -4.46 16.29
C TYR A 380 7.86 -4.48 17.25
N GLY A 381 8.78 -3.50 17.18
CA GLY A 381 10.00 -3.49 17.99
C GLY A 381 11.03 -4.56 17.64
N ILE A 382 10.80 -5.31 16.55
CA ILE A 382 11.73 -6.33 16.03
C ILE A 382 12.91 -5.63 15.34
N ASP A 383 14.14 -6.06 15.59
CA ASP A 383 15.32 -5.48 14.93
C ASP A 383 15.16 -5.57 13.40
N SER A 384 15.21 -4.43 12.71
CA SER A 384 15.12 -4.36 11.25
C SER A 384 16.18 -5.24 10.56
N LYS A 385 17.33 -5.50 11.19
CA LYS A 385 18.37 -6.41 10.68
C LYS A 385 17.99 -7.90 10.76
N SER A 386 16.99 -8.27 11.56
CA SER A 386 16.53 -9.66 11.73
C SER A 386 15.38 -10.06 10.81
N ILE A 387 14.70 -9.11 10.15
CA ILE A 387 13.59 -9.39 9.23
C ILE A 387 13.90 -8.93 7.81
N ASN A 388 13.16 -9.42 6.84
CA ASN A 388 13.17 -8.95 5.46
C ASN A 388 11.78 -8.42 5.09
N MET A 389 11.72 -7.32 4.33
CA MET A 389 10.50 -6.80 3.72
C MET A 389 10.59 -7.05 2.21
N ILE A 390 9.72 -7.89 1.68
CA ILE A 390 9.80 -8.49 0.35
C ILE A 390 8.86 -7.79 -0.62
N ASN A 391 9.36 -7.52 -1.83
CA ASN A 391 8.62 -7.18 -3.04
C ASN A 391 8.33 -8.47 -3.81
N ILE A 392 7.08 -8.73 -4.20
CA ILE A 392 6.72 -9.98 -4.90
C ILE A 392 6.02 -9.64 -6.21
N LYS A 393 6.46 -10.26 -7.30
CA LYS A 393 5.89 -10.11 -8.65
C LYS A 393 5.80 -11.46 -9.34
N GLY A 394 4.60 -12.00 -9.47
CA GLY A 394 4.36 -13.39 -9.85
C GLY A 394 5.20 -14.34 -8.98
N ASN A 395 6.03 -15.16 -9.63
CA ASN A 395 6.97 -16.07 -8.94
C ASN A 395 8.33 -15.44 -8.57
N SER A 396 8.57 -14.17 -8.89
CA SER A 396 9.79 -13.45 -8.50
C SER A 396 9.62 -12.74 -7.15
N ALA A 397 10.72 -12.61 -6.41
CA ALA A 397 10.73 -11.95 -5.12
C ALA A 397 12.09 -11.27 -4.84
N GLU A 398 12.05 -10.05 -4.32
CA GLU A 398 13.21 -9.21 -4.02
C GLU A 398 13.09 -8.65 -2.60
N ALA A 399 14.19 -8.53 -1.86
CA ALA A 399 14.16 -7.90 -0.54
C ALA A 399 14.46 -6.40 -0.64
N SER A 400 13.75 -5.60 0.15
CA SER A 400 13.99 -4.17 0.27
C SER A 400 14.99 -3.86 1.40
N GLY A 401 15.86 -2.87 1.13
CA GLY A 401 16.91 -2.42 2.04
C GLY A 401 18.29 -3.00 1.71
N THR A 402 19.32 -2.40 2.29
CA THR A 402 20.73 -2.80 2.13
C THR A 402 21.16 -3.79 3.23
N ASN A 403 22.44 -4.18 3.23
CA ASN A 403 23.10 -4.88 4.34
C ASN A 403 22.43 -6.20 4.75
N GLY A 404 22.54 -7.21 3.87
CA GLY A 404 22.11 -8.58 4.15
C GLY A 404 20.61 -8.84 4.00
N ALA A 405 19.85 -7.92 3.42
CA ALA A 405 18.47 -8.18 3.02
C ALA A 405 18.43 -9.30 1.96
N SER A 406 17.52 -10.27 2.12
CA SER A 406 17.39 -11.42 1.20
C SER A 406 15.95 -11.91 1.07
N ALA A 407 15.58 -12.32 -0.15
CA ALA A 407 14.29 -12.95 -0.44
C ALA A 407 14.34 -14.49 -0.38
N THR A 408 15.50 -15.10 -0.11
CA THR A 408 15.70 -16.56 -0.20
C THR A 408 14.77 -17.35 0.73
N GLU A 409 14.58 -16.93 1.98
CA GLU A 409 13.66 -17.60 2.91
C GLU A 409 12.20 -17.54 2.42
N TYR A 410 11.78 -16.40 1.87
CA TYR A 410 10.44 -16.26 1.28
C TYR A 410 10.26 -17.18 0.07
N GLN A 411 11.24 -17.20 -0.84
CA GLN A 411 11.24 -18.06 -2.02
C GLN A 411 11.18 -19.56 -1.63
N GLN A 412 11.88 -19.96 -0.57
CA GLN A 412 11.79 -21.33 -0.04
C GLN A 412 10.39 -21.64 0.51
N VAL A 413 9.76 -20.73 1.25
CA VAL A 413 8.41 -20.88 1.78
C VAL A 413 7.37 -20.94 0.66
N ALA A 414 7.44 -20.01 -0.30
CA ALA A 414 6.56 -20.00 -1.47
C ALA A 414 6.69 -21.30 -2.28
N ASN A 415 7.91 -21.75 -2.57
CA ASN A 415 8.15 -23.02 -3.28
C ASN A 415 7.66 -24.25 -2.48
N GLN A 416 7.83 -24.27 -1.15
CA GLN A 416 7.29 -25.34 -0.30
C GLN A 416 5.75 -25.39 -0.34
N ILE A 417 5.09 -24.24 -0.47
CA ILE A 417 3.63 -24.17 -0.60
C ILE A 417 3.18 -24.58 -2.02
N THR A 418 3.79 -24.03 -3.08
CA THR A 418 3.35 -24.26 -4.47
C THR A 418 3.64 -25.67 -4.98
N SER A 419 4.69 -26.33 -4.48
CA SER A 419 5.04 -27.73 -4.83
C SER A 419 4.54 -28.79 -3.83
N GLY A 420 4.10 -28.38 -2.64
CA GLY A 420 3.70 -29.30 -1.57
C GLY A 420 2.31 -29.93 -1.75
N ASN A 421 2.06 -30.99 -0.98
CA ASN A 421 0.74 -31.58 -0.81
C ASN A 421 0.21 -31.26 0.61
N PHE A 422 -0.82 -30.42 0.67
CA PHE A 422 -1.46 -29.98 1.91
C PHE A 422 -2.84 -30.64 2.13
N ALA A 423 -3.26 -31.52 1.23
CA ALA A 423 -4.59 -32.13 1.25
C ALA A 423 -4.86 -32.93 2.53
N GLY A 424 -6.14 -32.98 2.90
CA GLY A 424 -6.66 -33.77 4.03
C GLY A 424 -6.50 -33.12 5.41
N ASP A 425 -7.02 -33.80 6.42
CA ASP A 425 -6.98 -33.38 7.82
C ASP A 425 -5.65 -33.75 8.50
N ASN A 426 -5.26 -33.00 9.53
CA ASN A 426 -4.05 -33.26 10.34
C ASN A 426 -2.74 -33.33 9.53
N ASN A 427 -2.67 -32.61 8.40
CA ASN A 427 -1.54 -32.62 7.48
C ASN A 427 -0.28 -32.02 8.15
N GLN A 428 0.76 -32.84 8.34
CA GLN A 428 2.00 -32.43 9.02
C GLN A 428 2.77 -31.31 8.29
N SER A 429 2.70 -31.25 6.97
CA SER A 429 3.30 -30.17 6.18
C SER A 429 2.61 -28.83 6.46
N TYR A 430 1.29 -28.85 6.63
CA TYR A 430 0.51 -27.66 7.04
C TYR A 430 0.90 -27.20 8.45
N GLU A 431 0.99 -28.12 9.41
CA GLU A 431 1.41 -27.83 10.79
C GLU A 431 2.81 -27.20 10.86
N GLN A 432 3.76 -27.72 10.07
CA GLN A 432 5.10 -27.14 9.96
C GLN A 432 5.10 -25.79 9.26
N MET A 433 4.25 -25.59 8.24
CA MET A 433 4.19 -24.34 7.48
C MET A 433 3.67 -23.16 8.32
N LYS A 434 2.75 -23.42 9.27
CA LYS A 434 2.29 -22.40 10.24
C LYS A 434 3.41 -21.76 11.07
N GLN A 435 4.56 -22.43 11.23
CA GLN A 435 5.73 -21.88 11.94
C GLN A 435 6.55 -20.89 11.08
N LYS A 436 6.33 -20.86 9.76
CA LYS A 436 7.07 -20.00 8.80
C LYS A 436 6.18 -19.02 8.06
N PHE A 437 4.86 -19.20 8.12
CA PHE A 437 3.90 -18.48 7.31
C PHE A 437 2.62 -18.20 8.11
N ASN A 438 2.23 -16.93 8.24
CA ASN A 438 1.06 -16.54 9.00
C ASN A 438 -0.21 -16.77 8.17
N MET A 439 -0.87 -17.91 8.40
CA MET A 439 -2.08 -18.34 7.68
C MET A 439 -3.25 -17.34 7.79
N ASN A 440 -3.44 -16.71 8.96
CA ASN A 440 -4.52 -15.73 9.15
C ASN A 440 -4.23 -14.44 8.38
N SER A 441 -3.03 -13.88 8.52
CA SER A 441 -2.60 -12.72 7.73
C SER A 441 -2.74 -12.96 6.23
N PHE A 442 -2.30 -14.13 5.75
CA PHE A 442 -2.43 -14.49 4.34
C PHE A 442 -3.89 -14.63 3.89
N ALA A 443 -4.73 -15.37 4.63
CA ALA A 443 -6.14 -15.51 4.29
C ALA A 443 -6.86 -14.15 4.26
N GLN A 444 -6.67 -13.33 5.29
CA GLN A 444 -7.25 -12.00 5.39
C GLN A 444 -6.73 -11.05 4.30
N TYR A 445 -5.46 -11.15 3.89
CA TYR A 445 -4.89 -10.39 2.78
C TYR A 445 -5.54 -10.74 1.44
N MET A 446 -5.64 -12.03 1.11
CA MET A 446 -6.29 -12.48 -0.12
C MET A 446 -7.76 -12.02 -0.18
N LEU A 447 -8.46 -12.08 0.96
CA LEU A 447 -9.85 -11.61 1.10
C LEU A 447 -9.98 -10.08 1.00
N ALA A 448 -9.00 -9.34 1.49
CA ALA A 448 -8.94 -7.89 1.34
C ALA A 448 -8.78 -7.49 -0.13
N GLU A 449 -7.83 -8.09 -0.87
CA GLU A 449 -7.62 -7.82 -2.31
C GLU A 449 -8.84 -8.24 -3.15
N PHE A 450 -9.49 -9.36 -2.81
CA PHE A 450 -10.79 -9.73 -3.40
C PHE A 450 -11.86 -8.67 -3.15
N TYR A 451 -11.93 -8.08 -1.95
CA TYR A 451 -12.87 -6.99 -1.67
C TYR A 451 -12.49 -5.68 -2.37
N PHE A 452 -11.20 -5.34 -2.39
CA PHE A 452 -10.66 -4.16 -3.06
C PHE A 452 -10.85 -4.20 -4.58
N HIS A 453 -11.06 -5.38 -5.18
CA HIS A 453 -11.23 -5.52 -6.64
C HIS A 453 -10.02 -4.99 -7.41
N ASN A 454 -8.83 -5.26 -6.88
CA ASN A 454 -7.57 -4.73 -7.40
C ASN A 454 -7.16 -5.47 -8.69
N GLY A 455 -7.29 -4.80 -9.83
CA GLY A 455 -7.00 -5.40 -11.13
C GLY A 455 -5.52 -5.65 -11.45
N ASP A 456 -4.59 -4.98 -10.77
CA ASP A 456 -3.13 -5.13 -10.97
C ASP A 456 -2.52 -6.23 -10.07
N TRP A 457 -3.35 -6.80 -9.19
CA TRP A 457 -3.06 -7.95 -8.34
C TRP A 457 -3.69 -9.22 -8.99
N PRO A 458 -3.24 -10.48 -8.78
CA PRO A 458 -2.25 -11.04 -7.82
C PRO A 458 -0.84 -11.29 -8.38
N GLU A 459 -0.45 -10.66 -9.49
CA GLU A 459 0.89 -10.88 -10.06
C GLU A 459 1.81 -9.65 -9.91
N ASN A 460 1.29 -8.53 -9.41
CA ASN A 460 2.02 -7.34 -9.02
C ASN A 460 1.46 -6.76 -7.69
N ASN A 461 2.09 -5.71 -7.16
CA ASN A 461 1.70 -4.94 -5.96
C ASN A 461 1.65 -5.72 -4.63
N ILE A 462 2.42 -6.79 -4.51
CA ILE A 462 2.44 -7.63 -3.31
C ILE A 462 3.61 -7.30 -2.39
N ARG A 463 3.32 -7.21 -1.08
CA ARG A 463 4.30 -7.02 -0.01
C ARG A 463 4.09 -8.05 1.10
N ALA A 464 5.19 -8.58 1.61
CA ALA A 464 5.21 -9.42 2.81
C ALA A 464 6.49 -9.18 3.61
N TRP A 465 6.45 -9.36 4.93
CA TRP A 465 7.64 -9.30 5.78
C TRP A 465 7.78 -10.54 6.67
N GLY A 466 9.02 -10.92 6.99
CA GLY A 466 9.32 -12.11 7.81
C GLY A 466 10.78 -12.53 7.73
N GLY A 467 11.08 -13.75 8.19
CA GLY A 467 12.40 -14.37 8.17
C GLY A 467 13.12 -14.41 9.52
N ASN A 468 14.21 -15.17 9.60
CA ASN A 468 14.95 -15.51 10.83
C ASN A 468 14.02 -15.96 11.98
N GLY A 469 13.09 -16.87 11.68
CA GLY A 469 12.13 -17.41 12.66
C GLY A 469 10.85 -16.57 12.86
N ASN A 470 10.73 -15.39 12.24
CA ASN A 470 9.47 -14.66 12.17
C ASN A 470 8.63 -15.20 10.98
N PRO A 471 7.39 -15.68 11.20
CA PRO A 471 6.51 -16.11 10.12
C PRO A 471 6.25 -14.99 9.11
N PHE A 472 6.23 -15.31 7.82
CA PHE A 472 5.90 -14.33 6.79
C PHE A 472 4.45 -13.84 6.95
N LYS A 473 4.30 -12.51 7.01
CA LYS A 473 3.06 -11.75 7.19
C LYS A 473 2.84 -10.83 5.97
N PHE A 474 1.62 -10.76 5.46
CA PHE A 474 1.30 -9.95 4.28
C PHE A 474 0.91 -8.51 4.64
N VAL A 475 1.14 -7.60 3.70
CA VAL A 475 0.88 -6.17 3.81
C VAL A 475 0.06 -5.70 2.61
N ALA A 476 -1.09 -5.07 2.86
CA ALA A 476 -1.90 -4.45 1.81
C ALA A 476 -1.19 -3.20 1.27
N PHE A 477 -1.02 -3.10 -0.06
CA PHE A 477 -0.10 -2.17 -0.72
C PHE A 477 -0.47 -1.92 -2.19
N ASP A 478 -0.25 -0.69 -2.70
CA ASP A 478 -0.58 -0.25 -4.08
C ASP A 478 -1.94 -0.82 -4.56
N THR A 479 -2.99 -0.36 -3.88
CA THR A 479 -4.39 -0.75 -4.15
C THR A 479 -5.09 0.22 -5.10
N ASP A 480 -4.36 1.11 -5.77
CA ASP A 480 -4.93 2.23 -6.49
C ASP A 480 -5.79 1.80 -7.71
N HIS A 481 -5.50 0.66 -8.33
CA HIS A 481 -6.35 -0.01 -9.34
C HIS A 481 -7.57 -0.78 -8.78
N GLY A 482 -7.86 -0.69 -7.48
CA GLY A 482 -9.08 -1.22 -6.88
C GLY A 482 -10.30 -0.30 -7.02
N PHE A 483 -11.43 -0.74 -6.46
CA PHE A 483 -12.66 0.04 -6.27
C PHE A 483 -13.19 0.72 -7.55
N GLY A 484 -13.14 0.01 -8.69
CA GLY A 484 -13.68 0.49 -9.96
C GLY A 484 -12.87 1.57 -10.69
N PHE A 485 -11.61 1.80 -10.30
CA PHE A 485 -10.73 2.81 -10.92
C PHE A 485 -10.63 2.69 -12.45
N SER A 486 -10.68 3.84 -13.13
CA SER A 486 -10.52 3.95 -14.58
C SER A 486 -9.36 4.90 -14.92
N PRO A 487 -8.49 4.58 -15.91
CA PRO A 487 -8.51 3.38 -16.73
C PRO A 487 -8.09 2.14 -15.93
N GLY A 488 -8.89 1.08 -16.06
CA GLY A 488 -8.65 -0.22 -15.42
C GLY A 488 -7.49 -0.97 -16.07
N ILE A 489 -7.24 -2.18 -15.55
CA ILE A 489 -6.25 -3.10 -16.12
C ILE A 489 -6.82 -3.82 -17.34
N SER A 490 -5.98 -4.03 -18.36
CA SER A 490 -6.39 -4.76 -19.58
C SER A 490 -6.82 -6.19 -19.25
N GLY A 491 -7.98 -6.61 -19.77
CA GLY A 491 -8.55 -7.92 -19.50
C GLY A 491 -9.24 -8.07 -18.13
N PHE A 492 -9.32 -6.99 -17.34
CA PHE A 492 -10.04 -6.95 -16.06
C PHE A 492 -11.35 -6.16 -16.19
N ASP A 493 -12.49 -6.78 -15.91
CA ASP A 493 -13.77 -6.06 -15.83
C ASP A 493 -13.87 -5.31 -14.48
N VAL A 494 -13.60 -4.00 -14.53
CA VAL A 494 -13.65 -3.09 -13.37
C VAL A 494 -15.01 -3.01 -12.66
N GLN A 495 -16.09 -3.44 -13.30
CA GLN A 495 -17.44 -3.45 -12.71
C GLN A 495 -17.82 -4.81 -12.13
N SER A 496 -17.60 -5.90 -12.88
CA SER A 496 -18.19 -7.21 -12.55
C SER A 496 -17.23 -8.40 -12.44
N GLN A 497 -15.91 -8.20 -12.53
CA GLN A 497 -14.94 -9.29 -12.43
C GLN A 497 -15.07 -10.08 -11.11
N ASN A 498 -15.38 -11.37 -11.22
CA ASN A 498 -15.32 -12.31 -10.11
C ASN A 498 -13.86 -12.55 -9.71
N MET A 499 -13.51 -12.28 -8.45
CA MET A 499 -12.11 -12.27 -7.99
C MET A 499 -11.55 -13.66 -7.71
N PHE A 500 -12.40 -14.63 -7.36
CA PHE A 500 -12.00 -16.03 -7.29
C PHE A 500 -11.62 -16.56 -8.68
N GLN A 501 -12.40 -16.23 -9.72
CA GLN A 501 -12.08 -16.56 -11.11
C GLN A 501 -10.81 -15.84 -11.58
N TRP A 502 -10.67 -14.56 -11.27
CA TRP A 502 -9.50 -13.75 -11.64
C TRP A 502 -8.19 -14.30 -11.06
N ALA A 503 -8.18 -14.64 -9.77
CA ALA A 503 -6.98 -15.12 -9.10
C ALA A 503 -6.74 -16.63 -9.28
N LEU A 504 -7.79 -17.45 -9.15
CA LEU A 504 -7.69 -18.92 -9.07
C LEU A 504 -8.03 -19.64 -10.38
N GLY A 505 -8.41 -18.91 -11.43
CA GLY A 505 -8.76 -19.44 -12.75
C GLY A 505 -10.13 -20.10 -12.85
N SER A 506 -10.92 -20.10 -11.77
CA SER A 506 -12.25 -20.70 -11.73
C SER A 506 -13.15 -19.99 -10.71
N ALA A 507 -14.43 -19.80 -11.07
CA ALA A 507 -15.48 -19.32 -10.17
C ALA A 507 -16.02 -20.42 -9.23
N THR A 508 -15.60 -21.67 -9.40
CA THR A 508 -16.02 -22.83 -8.59
C THR A 508 -14.85 -23.76 -8.24
N ARG A 509 -14.84 -24.32 -7.03
CA ARG A 509 -13.93 -25.39 -6.61
C ARG A 509 -14.67 -26.72 -6.63
N ASP A 510 -14.46 -27.51 -7.69
CA ASP A 510 -15.02 -28.85 -7.78
C ASP A 510 -14.31 -29.80 -6.81
N ASN A 511 -15.02 -30.21 -5.76
CA ASN A 511 -14.53 -31.20 -4.78
C ASN A 511 -14.72 -32.66 -5.24
N SER A 512 -15.19 -32.91 -6.47
CA SER A 512 -15.51 -34.26 -6.97
C SER A 512 -14.38 -34.97 -7.74
N GLN A 513 -13.30 -34.28 -8.10
CA GLN A 513 -12.10 -34.91 -8.69
C GLN A 513 -11.01 -35.19 -7.66
N GLN A 514 -11.16 -36.32 -6.96
CA GLN A 514 -9.99 -37.06 -6.48
C GLN A 514 -9.24 -37.68 -7.67
N ASP A 515 -7.91 -37.64 -7.59
CA ASP A 515 -6.93 -38.33 -8.46
C ASP A 515 -7.06 -38.19 -10.00
N GLY A 516 -6.24 -37.30 -10.54
CA GLY A 516 -5.30 -37.63 -11.61
C GLY A 516 -5.84 -38.11 -12.96
N GLN A 517 -6.12 -37.16 -13.86
CA GLN A 517 -5.73 -37.26 -15.29
C GLN A 517 -5.87 -35.90 -16.02
N GLN A 518 -4.74 -35.31 -16.42
CA GLN A 518 -4.75 -34.27 -17.47
C GLN A 518 -4.95 -34.97 -18.83
N ASN A 519 -6.02 -34.63 -19.54
CA ASN A 519 -6.35 -35.22 -20.83
C ASN A 519 -5.97 -34.24 -21.97
N PRO A 520 -4.95 -34.54 -22.80
CA PRO A 520 -4.51 -33.61 -23.85
C PRO A 520 -5.23 -33.86 -25.19
N GLY A 521 -5.90 -32.84 -25.71
CA GLY A 521 -6.18 -32.74 -27.14
C GLY A 521 -7.65 -32.53 -27.55
N GLN A 522 -7.98 -31.29 -27.90
CA GLN A 522 -8.87 -31.00 -29.03
C GLN A 522 -8.24 -29.86 -29.86
N GLN A 523 -8.23 -30.00 -31.18
CA GLN A 523 -7.59 -29.05 -32.10
C GLN A 523 -8.54 -27.89 -32.44
N GLN A 524 -7.97 -26.68 -32.54
CA GLN A 524 -8.65 -25.48 -33.05
C GLN A 524 -8.74 -25.49 -34.59
N PRO A 525 -9.82 -24.91 -35.17
CA PRO A 525 -9.84 -24.48 -36.56
C PRO A 525 -9.56 -22.95 -36.69
N GLY A 526 -8.67 -22.58 -37.63
CA GLY A 526 -8.63 -21.22 -38.22
C GLY A 526 -7.63 -20.22 -37.61
N GLN A 527 -6.39 -20.21 -38.12
CA GLN A 527 -5.41 -19.16 -37.82
C GLN A 527 -5.69 -17.86 -38.62
N GLY A 528 -5.80 -16.73 -37.94
CA GLY A 528 -5.55 -15.39 -38.49
C GLY A 528 -4.24 -14.85 -37.92
N GLN A 529 -3.25 -14.55 -38.77
CA GLN A 529 -1.90 -14.20 -38.33
C GLN A 529 -1.75 -12.70 -38.01
N PHE A 530 -1.24 -12.39 -36.80
CA PHE A 530 -0.70 -11.07 -36.45
C PHE A 530 0.64 -11.24 -35.70
N PRO A 531 1.75 -10.60 -36.13
CA PRO A 531 3.07 -10.85 -35.55
C PRO A 531 3.50 -9.82 -34.48
N GLY A 532 3.61 -10.30 -33.24
CA GLY A 532 4.74 -10.01 -32.32
C GLY A 532 4.99 -8.58 -31.81
N MET A 533 4.68 -8.36 -30.52
CA MET A 533 5.48 -7.50 -29.64
C MET A 533 5.74 -8.23 -28.32
N GLY A 534 6.99 -8.20 -27.85
CA GLY A 534 7.43 -8.92 -26.65
C GLY A 534 7.69 -7.97 -25.49
N GLY A 535 6.97 -8.16 -24.39
CA GLY A 535 7.07 -7.33 -23.19
C GLY A 535 6.31 -7.92 -22.01
N TRP A 536 6.49 -9.23 -21.77
CA TRP A 536 5.97 -9.99 -20.62
C TRP A 536 4.58 -9.54 -20.13
N ASP A 537 3.60 -9.60 -21.02
CA ASP A 537 2.66 -10.70 -20.95
C ASP A 537 3.26 -12.06 -20.51
N ILE A 538 3.05 -12.45 -19.24
CA ILE A 538 2.91 -13.86 -18.82
C ILE A 538 1.43 -14.14 -18.45
N GLY A 539 0.50 -13.45 -19.10
CA GLY A 539 -0.86 -13.94 -19.37
C GLY A 539 -0.84 -14.83 -20.62
N GLY A 540 0.02 -15.85 -20.62
CA GLY A 540 0.15 -16.79 -21.72
C GLY A 540 -1.13 -17.60 -21.92
N GLY A 541 -2.05 -17.09 -22.74
CA GLY A 541 -3.21 -17.83 -23.23
C GLY A 541 -4.50 -17.04 -23.30
N TRP A 542 -5.02 -16.90 -24.51
CA TRP A 542 -6.46 -17.11 -24.73
C TRP A 542 -6.79 -18.55 -24.31
N GLY A 543 -7.08 -18.73 -23.03
CA GLY A 543 -7.33 -20.02 -22.42
C GLY A 543 -8.01 -19.84 -21.07
N PHE A 544 -9.14 -20.54 -20.88
CA PHE A 544 -9.71 -20.76 -19.56
C PHE A 544 -8.71 -21.62 -18.78
N GLY A 545 -7.83 -21.00 -17.99
CA GLY A 545 -6.64 -21.69 -17.51
C GLY A 545 -5.99 -21.12 -16.24
N GLY A 546 -5.99 -21.95 -15.20
CA GLY A 546 -5.02 -21.91 -14.09
C GLY A 546 -5.19 -20.80 -13.06
N ALA A 547 -4.75 -21.08 -11.83
CA ALA A 547 -4.50 -20.03 -10.85
C ALA A 547 -3.28 -19.20 -11.29
N LYS A 548 -3.38 -17.88 -11.12
CA LYS A 548 -2.29 -16.93 -11.33
C LYS A 548 -1.09 -17.21 -10.41
N GLN A 549 0.08 -16.67 -10.77
CA GLN A 549 1.34 -16.95 -10.06
C GLN A 549 1.38 -16.39 -8.62
N GLY A 550 2.42 -16.73 -7.87
CA GLY A 550 2.69 -16.15 -6.56
C GLY A 550 1.58 -16.43 -5.53
N PRO A 551 1.05 -15.42 -4.80
CA PRO A 551 0.04 -15.59 -3.76
C PRO A 551 -1.22 -16.36 -4.20
N ALA A 552 -1.68 -16.19 -5.44
CA ALA A 552 -2.87 -16.90 -5.90
C ALA A 552 -2.61 -18.41 -6.07
N GLN A 553 -1.46 -18.80 -6.61
CA GLN A 553 -1.02 -20.20 -6.68
C GLN A 553 -0.86 -20.80 -5.27
N MET A 554 -0.31 -20.02 -4.33
CA MET A 554 -0.17 -20.42 -2.92
C MET A 554 -1.53 -20.64 -2.25
N LEU A 555 -2.49 -19.73 -2.48
CA LEU A 555 -3.86 -19.88 -1.97
C LEU A 555 -4.52 -21.15 -2.52
N ASN A 556 -4.41 -21.39 -3.83
CA ASN A 556 -5.03 -22.55 -4.45
C ASN A 556 -4.54 -23.88 -3.82
N LYS A 557 -3.25 -23.96 -3.47
CA LYS A 557 -2.63 -25.12 -2.80
C LYS A 557 -3.01 -25.24 -1.33
N LEU A 558 -3.07 -24.13 -0.60
CA LEU A 558 -3.46 -24.15 0.81
C LEU A 558 -4.95 -24.52 0.99
N LEU A 559 -5.81 -24.17 0.02
CA LEU A 559 -7.24 -24.54 0.04
C LEU A 559 -7.52 -26.04 -0.15
N ASP A 560 -6.53 -26.86 -0.51
CA ASP A 560 -6.64 -28.33 -0.46
C ASP A 560 -6.67 -28.85 0.99
N ASN A 561 -6.13 -28.08 1.94
CA ASN A 561 -6.17 -28.40 3.36
C ASN A 561 -7.51 -28.01 3.99
N ASN A 562 -8.17 -28.95 4.67
CA ASN A 562 -9.46 -28.68 5.29
C ASN A 562 -9.41 -27.66 6.44
N ASP A 563 -8.33 -27.65 7.25
CA ASP A 563 -8.18 -26.68 8.34
C ASP A 563 -7.94 -25.26 7.79
N PHE A 564 -7.11 -25.11 6.73
CA PHE A 564 -6.95 -23.82 6.06
C PHE A 564 -8.21 -23.36 5.32
N LYS A 565 -8.91 -24.25 4.62
CA LYS A 565 -10.19 -23.93 3.94
C LYS A 565 -11.24 -23.41 4.93
N ARG A 566 -11.38 -24.07 6.08
CA ARG A 566 -12.25 -23.61 7.17
C ARG A 566 -11.82 -22.24 7.70
N LEU A 567 -10.52 -22.06 7.98
CA LEU A 567 -9.94 -20.79 8.41
C LEU A 567 -10.24 -19.66 7.42
N PHE A 568 -10.05 -19.90 6.12
CA PHE A 568 -10.30 -18.93 5.06
C PHE A 568 -11.78 -18.49 5.02
N ILE A 569 -12.71 -19.44 5.03
CA ILE A 569 -14.15 -19.17 5.03
C ILE A 569 -14.58 -18.43 6.31
N ASN A 570 -14.07 -18.81 7.49
CA ASN A 570 -14.42 -18.17 8.75
C ASN A 570 -13.85 -16.75 8.87
N ASN A 571 -12.61 -16.52 8.40
CA ASN A 571 -12.02 -15.19 8.30
C ASN A 571 -12.85 -14.31 7.35
N ALA A 572 -13.27 -14.83 6.19
CA ALA A 572 -14.11 -14.11 5.25
C ALA A 572 -15.45 -13.68 5.87
N CYS A 573 -16.10 -14.57 6.62
CA CYS A 573 -17.33 -14.24 7.35
C CYS A 573 -17.12 -13.08 8.33
N ILE A 574 -16.05 -13.12 9.15
CA ILE A 574 -15.77 -12.07 10.14
C ILE A 574 -15.41 -10.74 9.48
N LEU A 575 -14.59 -10.78 8.42
CA LEU A 575 -14.20 -9.59 7.65
C LEU A 575 -15.41 -8.92 6.99
N LEU A 576 -16.23 -9.67 6.25
CA LEU A 576 -17.41 -9.16 5.54
C LEU A 576 -18.56 -8.73 6.48
N ASP A 577 -18.54 -9.16 7.74
CA ASP A 577 -19.53 -8.72 8.75
C ASP A 577 -19.07 -7.46 9.54
N ASN A 578 -17.78 -7.08 9.52
CA ASN A 578 -17.25 -6.08 10.48
C ASN A 578 -16.22 -5.08 9.93
N TYR A 579 -15.42 -5.45 8.93
CA TYR A 579 -14.28 -4.66 8.44
C TYR A 579 -14.50 -4.23 6.99
N LEU A 580 -14.93 -5.17 6.15
CA LEU A 580 -15.16 -5.01 4.72
C LEU A 580 -16.65 -4.77 4.46
N THR A 581 -17.20 -3.70 5.04
CA THR A 581 -18.61 -3.31 4.92
C THR A 581 -18.78 -1.93 4.27
N TYR A 582 -19.96 -1.69 3.68
CA TYR A 582 -20.31 -0.40 3.09
C TYR A 582 -20.21 0.75 4.10
N GLU A 583 -20.67 0.54 5.33
CA GLU A 583 -20.64 1.53 6.41
C GLU A 583 -19.20 1.87 6.83
N ASN A 584 -18.30 0.89 6.84
CA ASN A 584 -16.89 1.14 7.16
C ASN A 584 -16.18 1.89 6.03
N VAL A 585 -16.47 1.57 4.75
CA VAL A 585 -16.00 2.37 3.60
C VAL A 585 -16.51 3.81 3.70
N GLN A 586 -17.82 4.00 3.86
CA GLN A 586 -18.44 5.33 3.94
C GLN A 586 -17.81 6.14 5.08
N LYS A 587 -17.65 5.53 6.25
CA LYS A 587 -16.98 6.13 7.40
C LYS A 587 -15.53 6.52 7.07
N LYS A 588 -14.75 5.65 6.43
CA LYS A 588 -13.34 5.94 6.10
C LYS A 588 -13.19 7.04 5.06
N VAL A 589 -14.03 7.06 4.02
CA VAL A 589 -14.09 8.17 3.06
C VAL A 589 -14.40 9.48 3.78
N GLN A 590 -15.43 9.50 4.64
CA GLN A 590 -15.81 10.70 5.40
C GLN A 590 -14.71 11.17 6.37
N GLU A 591 -14.09 10.25 7.13
CA GLU A 591 -12.99 10.55 8.05
C GLU A 591 -11.80 11.17 7.33
N MET A 592 -11.40 10.63 6.18
CA MET A 592 -10.24 11.12 5.42
C MET A 592 -10.54 12.42 4.68
N MET A 593 -11.71 12.55 4.02
CA MET A 593 -12.07 13.78 3.31
C MET A 593 -12.32 14.96 4.26
N ALA A 594 -12.83 14.72 5.47
CA ALA A 594 -12.98 15.77 6.48
C ALA A 594 -11.64 16.36 6.95
N ALA A 595 -10.52 15.65 6.74
CA ALA A 595 -9.18 16.16 7.01
C ALA A 595 -8.62 17.07 5.88
N ILE A 596 -9.32 17.18 4.74
CA ILE A 596 -8.89 17.96 3.57
C ILE A 596 -9.90 19.09 3.28
N PRO A 597 -9.68 20.32 3.77
CA PRO A 597 -10.57 21.46 3.52
C PRO A 597 -10.79 21.71 2.03
N ALA A 598 -12.03 22.03 1.63
CA ALA A 598 -12.38 22.28 0.23
C ALA A 598 -11.54 23.42 -0.40
N SER A 599 -11.10 24.41 0.39
CA SER A 599 -10.18 25.46 -0.06
C SER A 599 -8.80 24.92 -0.45
N GLU A 600 -8.26 23.96 0.29
CA GLU A 600 -6.97 23.31 -0.05
C GLU A 600 -7.13 22.37 -1.25
N GLN A 601 -8.28 21.68 -1.37
CA GLN A 601 -8.58 20.90 -2.58
C GLN A 601 -8.62 21.79 -3.83
N GLN A 602 -9.27 22.95 -3.75
CA GLN A 602 -9.30 23.94 -4.84
C GLN A 602 -7.90 24.48 -5.16
N ARG A 603 -7.10 24.81 -4.14
CA ARG A 603 -5.74 25.34 -4.28
C ARG A 603 -4.77 24.31 -4.89
N ASP A 604 -4.86 23.04 -4.47
CA ASP A 604 -4.11 21.93 -5.05
C ASP A 604 -4.50 21.70 -6.52
N GLN A 605 -5.79 21.73 -6.85
CA GLN A 605 -6.28 21.57 -8.23
C GLN A 605 -5.95 22.77 -9.14
N GLN A 606 -5.88 23.99 -8.61
CA GLN A 606 -5.41 25.16 -9.36
C GLN A 606 -3.94 25.03 -9.76
N ARG A 607 -3.10 24.48 -8.87
CA ARG A 607 -1.68 24.24 -9.14
C ARG A 607 -1.44 22.97 -9.97
N TRP A 608 -2.26 21.95 -9.76
CA TRP A 608 -2.16 20.63 -10.37
C TRP A 608 -3.52 20.22 -10.97
N PRO A 609 -3.91 20.77 -12.13
CA PRO A 609 -5.22 20.50 -12.74
C PRO A 609 -5.45 19.02 -12.99
N ARG A 610 -6.61 18.50 -12.58
CA ARG A 610 -6.97 17.08 -12.79
C ARG A 610 -7.23 16.81 -14.29
N ASN A 611 -6.82 15.65 -14.79
CA ASN A 611 -7.12 15.23 -16.17
C ASN A 611 -8.56 14.69 -16.29
N GLN A 612 -9.55 15.58 -16.16
CA GLN A 612 -10.98 15.24 -16.26
C GLN A 612 -11.41 14.80 -17.67
N GLY A 613 -10.56 14.99 -18.69
CA GLY A 613 -10.81 14.53 -20.06
C GLY A 613 -10.47 13.06 -20.30
N SER A 614 -9.60 12.46 -19.48
CA SER A 614 -9.28 11.01 -19.53
C SER A 614 -9.74 10.23 -18.29
N PHE A 615 -10.12 10.93 -17.23
CA PHE A 615 -10.53 10.33 -15.94
C PHE A 615 -11.82 10.99 -15.46
N HIS A 616 -12.93 10.23 -15.45
CA HIS A 616 -14.19 10.68 -14.88
C HIS A 616 -14.29 10.15 -13.45
N TRP A 617 -13.79 10.93 -12.49
CA TRP A 617 -13.77 10.57 -11.07
C TRP A 617 -13.86 11.84 -10.20
N ALA A 618 -14.70 11.78 -9.17
CA ALA A 618 -14.92 12.86 -8.23
C ALA A 618 -13.84 12.86 -7.12
N PRO A 619 -13.16 13.99 -6.87
CA PRO A 619 -12.11 14.08 -5.86
C PRO A 619 -12.65 14.04 -4.41
N ASP A 620 -13.98 14.08 -4.23
CA ASP A 620 -14.67 14.04 -2.94
C ASP A 620 -14.90 12.61 -2.40
N GLY A 621 -14.55 11.58 -3.17
CA GLY A 621 -14.70 10.17 -2.79
C GLY A 621 -16.12 9.61 -2.95
N SER A 622 -17.05 10.34 -3.57
CA SER A 622 -18.41 9.85 -3.84
C SER A 622 -18.43 8.56 -4.68
N ASP A 623 -17.58 8.43 -5.70
CA ASP A 623 -17.44 7.21 -6.51
C ASP A 623 -17.00 5.99 -5.68
N LEU A 624 -16.11 6.18 -4.69
CA LEU A 624 -15.67 5.11 -3.79
C LEU A 624 -16.83 4.61 -2.92
N ILE A 625 -17.70 5.52 -2.47
CA ILE A 625 -18.91 5.17 -1.71
C ILE A 625 -19.92 4.47 -2.62
N GLN A 626 -20.13 4.96 -3.84
CA GLN A 626 -21.05 4.36 -4.81
C GLN A 626 -20.62 2.92 -5.17
N TYR A 627 -19.34 2.72 -5.48
CA TYR A 627 -18.79 1.39 -5.79
C TYR A 627 -18.96 0.39 -4.63
N ALA A 628 -18.84 0.86 -3.38
CA ALA A 628 -18.94 0.03 -2.19
C ALA A 628 -20.33 -0.53 -1.89
N GLN A 629 -21.41 0.07 -2.42
CA GLN A 629 -22.80 -0.19 -2.02
C GLN A 629 -23.17 -1.68 -1.96
N ASN A 630 -22.75 -2.46 -2.96
CA ASN A 630 -23.04 -3.89 -3.04
C ASN A 630 -21.81 -4.79 -2.79
N ARG A 631 -20.60 -4.23 -2.62
CA ARG A 631 -19.34 -4.98 -2.70
C ARG A 631 -19.24 -6.13 -1.69
N THR A 632 -19.71 -5.90 -0.47
CA THR A 632 -19.79 -6.92 0.60
C THR A 632 -20.64 -8.12 0.22
N GLN A 633 -21.77 -7.87 -0.43
CA GLN A 633 -22.70 -8.91 -0.86
C GLN A 633 -22.17 -9.64 -2.10
N THR A 634 -21.55 -8.92 -3.04
CA THR A 634 -20.87 -9.51 -4.20
C THR A 634 -19.78 -10.49 -3.78
N VAL A 635 -18.82 -10.07 -2.94
CA VAL A 635 -17.73 -10.94 -2.48
C VAL A 635 -18.24 -12.15 -1.69
N ARG A 636 -19.33 -11.99 -0.93
CA ARG A 636 -19.99 -13.11 -0.25
C ARG A 636 -20.56 -14.11 -1.25
N GLN A 637 -21.24 -13.66 -2.29
CA GLN A 637 -21.81 -14.51 -3.35
C GLN A 637 -20.71 -15.23 -4.15
N GLU A 638 -19.62 -14.54 -4.48
CA GLU A 638 -18.47 -15.16 -5.14
C GLU A 638 -17.86 -16.29 -4.28
N MET A 639 -17.73 -16.06 -2.96
CA MET A 639 -17.26 -17.08 -2.01
C MET A 639 -18.25 -18.25 -1.86
N GLU A 640 -19.55 -17.95 -1.76
CA GLU A 640 -20.62 -18.97 -1.69
C GLU A 640 -20.60 -19.85 -2.95
N GLN A 641 -20.49 -19.25 -4.13
CA GLN A 641 -20.34 -19.97 -5.41
C GLN A 641 -19.05 -20.78 -5.46
N TYR A 642 -17.91 -20.19 -5.05
CA TYR A 642 -16.60 -20.85 -5.16
C TYR A 642 -16.51 -22.11 -4.29
N PHE A 643 -17.00 -22.05 -3.05
CA PHE A 643 -16.92 -23.17 -2.11
C PHE A 643 -18.20 -24.04 -2.05
N GLY A 644 -19.27 -23.67 -2.77
CA GLY A 644 -20.56 -24.36 -2.71
C GLY A 644 -21.29 -24.19 -1.38
N LEU A 645 -21.13 -23.03 -0.72
CA LEU A 645 -21.66 -22.78 0.62
C LEU A 645 -23.16 -22.48 0.56
N GLN A 646 -23.89 -23.03 1.55
CA GLN A 646 -25.32 -22.84 1.72
C GLN A 646 -25.64 -22.73 3.22
N ASN A 647 -26.87 -22.35 3.55
CA ASN A 647 -27.38 -22.37 4.93
C ASN A 647 -26.55 -21.53 5.91
N ALA A 648 -26.51 -20.22 5.67
CA ALA A 648 -25.92 -19.26 6.61
C ALA A 648 -26.65 -19.29 7.97
N VAL A 649 -25.88 -19.30 9.04
CA VAL A 649 -26.25 -19.47 10.44
C VAL A 649 -25.79 -18.26 11.24
N ASN A 650 -26.71 -17.65 12.00
CA ASN A 650 -26.36 -16.63 12.98
C ASN A 650 -25.68 -17.30 14.19
N VAL A 651 -24.44 -16.93 14.49
CA VAL A 651 -23.68 -17.41 15.64
C VAL A 651 -23.42 -16.26 16.61
N SER A 652 -23.74 -16.47 17.89
CA SER A 652 -23.32 -15.60 19.00
C SER A 652 -22.13 -16.23 19.74
N ILE A 653 -21.02 -15.50 19.85
CA ILE A 653 -19.82 -15.92 20.58
C ILE A 653 -19.56 -14.87 21.66
N ASN A 654 -19.70 -15.25 22.93
CA ASN A 654 -19.68 -14.34 24.06
C ASN A 654 -18.53 -14.63 25.02
N VAL A 655 -18.18 -13.63 25.85
CA VAL A 655 -17.16 -13.73 26.89
C VAL A 655 -17.76 -13.33 28.24
N SER A 656 -17.56 -14.18 29.24
CA SER A 656 -17.86 -13.91 30.65
C SER A 656 -16.56 -13.90 31.44
N GLY A 657 -16.24 -12.80 32.14
CA GLY A 657 -14.95 -12.62 32.82
C GLY A 657 -13.88 -11.95 31.94
N SER A 658 -12.61 -12.05 32.33
CA SER A 658 -11.50 -11.33 31.67
C SER A 658 -10.77 -12.21 30.66
N GLY A 659 -11.13 -12.10 29.39
CA GLY A 659 -10.47 -12.80 28.30
C GLY A 659 -10.99 -12.38 26.94
N SER A 660 -10.67 -13.19 25.93
CA SER A 660 -11.17 -13.03 24.56
C SER A 660 -11.35 -14.39 23.89
N VAL A 661 -12.03 -14.43 22.75
CA VAL A 661 -12.15 -15.62 21.91
C VAL A 661 -11.61 -15.32 20.51
N THR A 662 -10.89 -16.29 19.94
CA THR A 662 -10.54 -16.31 18.52
C THR A 662 -11.33 -17.38 17.78
N VAL A 663 -11.55 -17.18 16.48
CA VAL A 663 -12.16 -18.14 15.56
C VAL A 663 -11.14 -18.45 14.47
N ASP A 664 -10.69 -19.70 14.40
CA ASP A 664 -9.58 -20.14 13.54
C ASP A 664 -8.31 -19.28 13.70
N GLY A 665 -8.10 -18.75 14.91
CA GLY A 665 -6.98 -17.88 15.27
C GLY A 665 -7.23 -16.38 15.02
N MET A 666 -8.23 -16.00 14.22
CA MET A 666 -8.62 -14.60 14.05
C MET A 666 -9.28 -14.08 15.34
N LYS A 667 -8.75 -12.99 15.90
CA LYS A 667 -9.34 -12.31 17.06
C LYS A 667 -10.69 -11.69 16.68
N LEU A 668 -11.72 -11.95 17.46
CA LEU A 668 -13.03 -11.33 17.24
C LEU A 668 -13.00 -9.82 17.53
N PRO A 669 -13.70 -9.00 16.72
CA PRO A 669 -13.69 -7.53 16.86
C PRO A 669 -14.38 -7.02 18.13
N LYS A 670 -15.17 -7.88 18.80
CA LYS A 670 -15.94 -7.57 20.02
C LYS A 670 -15.94 -8.81 20.92
N SER A 671 -15.89 -8.63 22.25
CA SER A 671 -15.93 -9.74 23.22
C SER A 671 -17.28 -10.48 23.24
N ASN A 672 -18.36 -9.77 22.91
CA ASN A 672 -19.66 -10.35 22.61
C ASN A 672 -19.92 -10.10 21.12
N TYR A 673 -19.72 -11.14 20.35
CA TYR A 673 -19.72 -11.14 18.88
C TYR A 673 -21.00 -11.81 18.35
N GLN A 674 -21.55 -11.24 17.28
CA GLN A 674 -22.60 -11.85 16.48
C GLN A 674 -22.20 -11.74 15.01
N GLY A 675 -22.32 -12.83 14.27
CA GLY A 675 -22.00 -12.88 12.85
C GLY A 675 -22.63 -14.08 12.14
N LYS A 676 -22.52 -14.12 10.81
CA LYS A 676 -23.06 -15.17 9.94
C LYS A 676 -21.96 -16.07 9.43
N PHE A 677 -22.06 -17.36 9.76
CA PHE A 677 -21.16 -18.43 9.30
C PHE A 677 -21.97 -19.49 8.54
N TYR A 678 -21.35 -20.48 7.89
CA TYR A 678 -22.08 -21.48 7.10
C TYR A 678 -22.18 -22.82 7.83
N ALA A 679 -23.36 -23.45 7.79
CA ALA A 679 -23.53 -24.80 8.31
C ALA A 679 -22.61 -25.79 7.58
N GLY A 680 -22.04 -26.75 8.32
CA GLY A 680 -21.02 -27.67 7.79
C GLY A 680 -19.60 -27.08 7.67
N ASN A 681 -19.40 -25.79 7.90
CA ASN A 681 -18.08 -25.20 8.12
C ASN A 681 -17.90 -24.89 9.61
N ASP A 682 -17.32 -25.85 10.34
CA ASP A 682 -17.07 -25.74 11.79
C ASP A 682 -16.32 -24.45 12.17
N LEU A 683 -16.34 -24.09 13.45
CA LEU A 683 -15.53 -23.01 14.01
C LEU A 683 -14.43 -23.60 14.90
N LEU A 684 -13.15 -23.26 14.69
CA LEU A 684 -12.10 -23.55 15.68
C LEU A 684 -12.08 -22.44 16.73
N LEU A 685 -12.74 -22.66 17.86
CA LEU A 685 -12.85 -21.68 18.94
C LEU A 685 -11.68 -21.82 19.92
N GLN A 686 -10.99 -20.72 20.21
CA GLN A 686 -9.97 -20.66 21.26
C GLN A 686 -10.29 -19.56 22.26
N ALA A 687 -10.40 -19.93 23.54
CA ALA A 687 -10.49 -18.98 24.64
C ALA A 687 -9.08 -18.55 25.07
N VAL A 688 -8.83 -17.24 25.09
CA VAL A 688 -7.54 -16.63 25.43
C VAL A 688 -7.72 -15.78 26.69
N PRO A 689 -7.25 -16.24 27.87
CA PRO A 689 -7.38 -15.49 29.11
C PRO A 689 -6.56 -14.20 29.11
N SER A 690 -7.06 -13.17 29.78
CA SER A 690 -6.25 -11.99 30.11
C SER A 690 -5.20 -12.32 31.17
N ASN A 691 -4.17 -11.48 31.31
CA ASN A 691 -3.19 -11.63 32.39
C ASN A 691 -3.88 -11.65 33.77
N GLY A 692 -3.57 -12.66 34.60
CA GLY A 692 -4.19 -12.87 35.90
C GLY A 692 -5.55 -13.57 35.89
N SER A 693 -6.07 -13.98 34.73
CA SER A 693 -7.34 -14.72 34.60
C SER A 693 -7.13 -16.14 34.06
N VAL A 694 -8.07 -17.03 34.33
CA VAL A 694 -8.06 -18.43 33.86
C VAL A 694 -9.34 -18.76 33.10
N PHE A 695 -9.21 -19.47 31.97
CA PHE A 695 -10.35 -20.08 31.29
C PHE A 695 -10.88 -21.26 32.12
N THR A 696 -12.19 -21.35 32.29
CA THR A 696 -12.84 -22.35 33.16
C THR A 696 -13.82 -23.28 32.43
N GLY A 697 -14.20 -22.96 31.19
CA GLY A 697 -15.10 -23.78 30.39
C GLY A 697 -15.96 -22.96 29.43
N TRP A 698 -16.64 -23.67 28.54
CA TRP A 698 -17.65 -23.14 27.63
C TRP A 698 -19.06 -23.32 28.22
N SER A 699 -20.03 -22.52 27.77
CA SER A 699 -21.42 -22.56 28.26
C SER A 699 -22.17 -23.88 28.00
N ASP A 700 -21.66 -24.75 27.14
CA ASP A 700 -22.17 -26.11 26.90
C ASP A 700 -21.51 -27.18 27.81
N GLY A 701 -20.64 -26.77 28.73
CA GLY A 701 -19.94 -27.64 29.68
C GLY A 701 -18.61 -28.21 29.18
N SER A 702 -18.19 -27.93 27.93
CA SER A 702 -16.87 -28.36 27.47
C SER A 702 -15.75 -27.56 28.13
N THR A 703 -14.64 -28.24 28.45
CA THR A 703 -13.38 -27.62 28.93
C THR A 703 -12.26 -27.66 27.88
N GLU A 704 -12.55 -28.14 26.67
CA GLU A 704 -11.57 -28.24 25.58
C GLU A 704 -11.21 -26.85 25.04
N ASN A 705 -9.91 -26.56 24.88
CA ASN A 705 -9.43 -25.28 24.40
C ASN A 705 -8.03 -25.42 23.74
N PRO A 706 -7.85 -25.09 22.44
CA PRO A 706 -8.90 -24.78 21.46
C PRO A 706 -9.83 -25.98 21.21
N ARG A 707 -11.03 -25.74 20.69
CA ARG A 707 -12.02 -26.79 20.34
C ARG A 707 -12.63 -26.56 18.96
N LYS A 708 -13.03 -27.63 18.27
CA LYS A 708 -13.92 -27.52 17.11
C LYS A 708 -15.38 -27.41 17.60
N PHE A 709 -16.13 -26.47 17.04
CA PHE A 709 -17.55 -26.23 17.33
C PHE A 709 -18.36 -26.39 16.05
N GLN A 710 -19.25 -27.38 16.04
CA GLN A 710 -19.99 -27.79 14.84
C GLN A 710 -21.20 -26.91 14.57
N LEU A 711 -21.36 -26.49 13.31
CA LEU A 711 -22.50 -25.69 12.85
C LEU A 711 -23.51 -26.58 12.11
N ASN A 712 -24.48 -27.11 12.85
CA ASN A 712 -25.47 -28.09 12.37
C ASN A 712 -26.79 -27.45 11.85
N GLY A 713 -26.79 -26.14 11.59
CA GLY A 713 -28.00 -25.37 11.20
C GLY A 713 -28.78 -24.80 12.39
N GLY A 714 -29.62 -23.79 12.13
CA GLY A 714 -30.27 -22.98 13.17
C GLY A 714 -29.30 -22.01 13.87
N SER A 715 -29.79 -21.12 14.74
CA SER A 715 -28.91 -20.15 15.43
C SER A 715 -28.10 -20.79 16.55
N ALA A 716 -26.80 -20.50 16.62
CA ALA A 716 -25.89 -21.00 17.65
C ALA A 716 -25.51 -19.92 18.67
N ASN A 717 -25.29 -20.31 19.92
CA ASN A 717 -24.80 -19.43 20.98
C ASN A 717 -23.81 -20.18 21.87
N ILE A 718 -22.63 -19.60 22.08
CA ILE A 718 -21.55 -20.17 22.90
C ILE A 718 -20.87 -19.05 23.70
N THR A 719 -20.57 -19.30 24.97
CA THR A 719 -19.88 -18.34 25.85
C THR A 719 -18.62 -18.96 26.43
N ALA A 720 -17.47 -18.28 26.30
CA ALA A 720 -16.25 -18.62 27.03
C ALA A 720 -16.33 -18.04 28.45
N GLN A 721 -16.06 -18.86 29.47
CA GLN A 721 -16.09 -18.45 30.87
C GLN A 721 -14.67 -18.34 31.43
N PHE A 722 -14.37 -17.19 32.00
CA PHE A 722 -13.12 -16.87 32.66
C PHE A 722 -13.36 -16.49 34.13
N LYS A 723 -12.37 -16.75 34.99
CA LYS A 723 -12.36 -16.34 36.41
C LYS A 723 -11.08 -15.61 36.76
#